data_AF-A0A800G191-F1
#
_entry.id   AF-A0A800G191-F1
#
_cell.length_a   1.000
_cell.length_b   1.000
_cell.length_c   1.000
_cell.angle_alpha   90.00
_cell.angle_beta   90.00
_cell.angle_gamma   90.00
#
_symmetry.space_group_name_H-M   'P 1'
#
loop_
_entity.id
_entity.type
_entity.pdbx_description
1 polymer ?
#
loop_
_entity_poly.entity_id
_entity_poly.type
_entity_poly.pdbx_seq_one_letter_code
_entity_poly.pdbx_strand_id
1 'polypeptide(L)'
;MLIHLFRPAVLLVGLSSLAGAQGAPAVLEKIVHEGKNNSHVWETLIYISEEIGTRLTGSTGLAEANEWTRSEFERLGLTNAHLAPWGEIPVRFDRGPSRAGMVAPTERPFEFTTRSWGAGTDGPVRGPVFLMPTTQEELDSIADSLDGAWIMVESRRRGRRSRDSEDEEADESRALAEALLATIDAAPIAGKISSSRNDLVITGGARGWRELTMDTLPTDVEISVRRSDFEAMQELLKAGEAVEVEADLDNRFSAGPITLNNTVAEIRGTEWPEQVVILSAHLDSWDGPGSMGTQDNGTGSSVMLEAARILMAAGVQPKRTIRFCLWTGEEQGLLGSKGYVDALTEEELALITAAFVDDGGTNYQGGLVCIESMQPMLETALAPAVEAFPDFEVLNVVRDAMPRGGASDHASFNRKGVPGFFWIEKGMGGREDKNYGFIHHTQHDTPRYAVEEYLVQSATTSAVTAYNLAMADERLPREERADDADATPKPPPAKTITGPMTGIWNVNMLLGEGADPMKAQLTFQHYEGGGFGGVSESAMGQVKIIKGHFDPTTSEGTFAFDLEGAEGTSRFKLVDGKVEGELFMFGESSGSYTGKRQETVESPLNGEWVGTFSEMDATFTLTLSLYPDGVVRGSYKSSQSDSPLVGGKWDEKAGALTFEYEYPHAGLLPVEAHLKDGKLVGSINGSMGFEAAKNG
;
A
#
# COMPACT_ATOMS: atom_id res chain seq x y z
N MET A 1 36.96 45.60 -3.08
CA MET A 1 36.49 45.75 -1.68
C MET A 1 35.24 44.91 -1.57
N LEU A 2 35.29 43.60 -1.27
CA LEU A 2 35.81 42.94 -0.07
C LEU A 2 34.97 43.29 1.16
N ILE A 3 33.85 42.58 1.37
CA ILE A 3 33.26 42.31 2.69
C ILE A 3 32.71 40.87 2.67
N HIS A 4 33.44 40.01 3.37
CA HIS A 4 33.00 38.69 3.81
C HIS A 4 31.91 38.83 4.89
N LEU A 5 30.84 38.04 4.80
CA LEU A 5 29.95 37.75 5.93
C LEU A 5 29.67 36.24 5.99
N PHE A 6 30.45 35.61 6.87
CA PHE A 6 30.22 34.39 7.63
C PHE A 6 28.96 33.57 7.30
N ARG A 7 29.16 32.43 6.62
CA ARG A 7 28.33 31.24 6.82
C ARG A 7 28.63 30.69 8.23
N PRO A 8 27.65 30.48 9.12
CA PRO A 8 27.91 29.71 10.32
C PRO A 8 28.24 28.29 9.88
N ALA A 9 29.44 27.85 10.25
CA ALA A 9 29.83 26.45 10.16
C ALA A 9 28.82 25.64 10.97
N VAL A 10 28.07 24.78 10.29
CA VAL A 10 27.41 23.64 10.92
C VAL A 10 28.53 22.83 11.54
N LEU A 11 28.65 22.92 12.86
CA LEU A 11 29.52 22.05 13.63
C LEU A 11 28.82 20.69 13.60
N LEU A 12 29.15 19.87 12.60
CA LEU A 12 28.92 18.43 12.64
C LEU A 12 29.73 17.94 13.85
N VAL A 13 29.09 17.80 15.01
CA VAL A 13 29.60 16.92 16.05
C VAL A 13 29.35 15.52 15.52
N GLY A 14 30.27 15.05 14.67
CA GLY A 14 30.45 13.64 14.36
C GLY A 14 30.88 12.93 15.64
N LEU A 15 29.91 12.61 16.50
CA LEU A 15 30.02 11.44 17.34
C LEU A 15 29.78 10.25 16.42
N SER A 16 30.86 9.56 16.10
CA SER A 16 30.92 8.30 15.36
C SER A 16 29.76 7.37 15.73
N SER A 17 28.73 7.33 14.88
CA SER A 17 27.56 6.42 14.91
C SER A 17 27.96 4.95 14.91
N LEU A 18 29.16 4.62 14.39
CA LEU A 18 29.76 3.28 14.45
C LEU A 18 29.97 2.76 15.88
N ALA A 19 29.90 3.61 16.91
CA ALA A 19 29.99 3.20 18.31
C ALA A 19 28.71 2.51 18.84
N GLY A 20 27.59 2.57 18.11
CA GLY A 20 26.32 1.94 18.49
C GLY A 20 25.86 0.79 17.60
N ALA A 21 26.54 0.52 16.48
CA ALA A 21 26.14 -0.53 15.55
C ALA A 21 26.26 -1.92 16.17
N GLN A 22 25.29 -2.80 15.90
CA GLN A 22 25.31 -4.16 16.43
C GLN A 22 26.34 -5.06 15.73
N GLY A 23 26.62 -4.81 14.46
CA GLY A 23 27.69 -5.46 13.70
C GLY A 23 29.06 -4.81 13.92
N ALA A 24 30.14 -5.57 13.67
CA ALA A 24 31.49 -5.04 13.75
C ALA A 24 31.69 -3.88 12.74
N PRO A 25 32.14 -2.68 13.16
CA PRO A 25 32.26 -1.50 12.31
C PRO A 25 33.02 -1.73 11.00
N ALA A 26 34.15 -2.45 11.06
CA ALA A 26 34.96 -2.74 9.87
C ALA A 26 34.26 -3.65 8.85
N VAL A 27 33.28 -4.46 9.25
CA VAL A 27 32.47 -5.27 8.33
C VAL A 27 31.37 -4.42 7.72
N LEU A 28 30.71 -3.57 8.51
CA LEU A 28 29.71 -2.62 8.01
C LEU A 28 30.29 -1.66 6.97
N GLU A 29 31.50 -1.15 7.21
CA GLU A 29 32.22 -0.32 6.22
C GLU A 29 32.45 -1.08 4.91
N LYS A 30 32.76 -2.39 4.96
CA LYS A 30 32.89 -3.22 3.74
C LYS A 30 31.55 -3.41 3.03
N ILE A 31 30.48 -3.70 3.77
CA ILE A 31 29.12 -3.84 3.21
C ILE A 31 28.74 -2.54 2.47
N VAL A 32 28.90 -1.40 3.14
CA VAL A 32 28.60 -0.08 2.56
C VAL A 32 29.49 0.22 1.35
N HIS A 33 30.79 -0.04 1.47
CA HIS A 33 31.73 0.19 0.36
C HIS A 33 31.37 -0.65 -0.86
N GLU A 34 31.07 -1.93 -0.65
CA GLU A 34 30.72 -2.87 -1.70
C GLU A 34 29.42 -2.49 -2.39
N GLY A 35 28.37 -2.19 -1.60
CA GLY A 35 27.10 -1.74 -2.15
C GLY A 35 27.19 -0.43 -2.91
N LYS A 36 27.95 0.56 -2.44
CA LYS A 36 28.04 1.87 -3.11
C LYS A 36 28.92 1.89 -4.34
N ASN A 37 30.04 1.16 -4.33
CA ASN A 37 31.09 1.36 -5.32
C ASN A 37 31.24 0.18 -6.29
N ASN A 38 30.67 -0.98 -5.96
CA ASN A 38 30.79 -2.20 -6.74
C ASN A 38 29.41 -2.85 -6.93
N SER A 39 28.34 -2.07 -7.11
CA SER A 39 27.00 -2.65 -7.22
C SER A 39 26.76 -3.32 -8.58
N HIS A 40 26.11 -4.48 -8.58
CA HIS A 40 25.73 -5.23 -9.79
C HIS A 40 24.20 -5.29 -9.97
N VAL A 41 23.46 -4.45 -9.23
CA VAL A 41 21.99 -4.52 -9.19
C VAL A 41 21.36 -4.21 -10.55
N TRP A 42 21.91 -3.27 -11.31
CA TRP A 42 21.38 -2.90 -12.62
C TRP A 42 21.55 -4.03 -13.64
N GLU A 43 22.73 -4.66 -13.70
CA GLU A 43 22.98 -5.80 -14.58
C GLU A 43 22.04 -6.98 -14.26
N THR A 44 21.79 -7.20 -12.96
CA THR A 44 20.85 -8.22 -12.49
C THR A 44 19.42 -7.91 -12.92
N LEU A 45 18.99 -6.65 -12.78
CA LEU A 45 17.66 -6.19 -13.20
C LEU A 45 17.46 -6.36 -14.70
N ILE A 46 18.41 -5.91 -15.51
CA ILE A 46 18.35 -6.04 -16.97
C ILE A 46 18.27 -7.51 -17.37
N TYR A 47 19.02 -8.41 -16.73
CA TYR A 47 18.92 -9.84 -17.02
C TYR A 47 17.52 -10.39 -16.71
N ILE A 48 16.98 -10.12 -15.52
CA ILE A 48 15.64 -10.57 -15.13
C ILE A 48 14.57 -10.02 -16.08
N SER A 49 14.68 -8.75 -16.46
CA SER A 49 13.68 -8.08 -17.30
C SER A 49 13.78 -8.43 -18.78
N GLU A 50 14.98 -8.49 -19.35
CA GLU A 50 15.17 -8.59 -20.80
C GLU A 50 15.46 -10.02 -21.29
N GLU A 51 16.16 -10.83 -20.47
CA GLU A 51 16.51 -12.20 -20.84
C GLU A 51 15.47 -13.23 -20.37
N ILE A 52 14.94 -13.05 -19.15
CA ILE A 52 13.85 -13.90 -18.64
C ILE A 52 12.50 -13.29 -19.01
N GLY A 53 12.31 -12.00 -18.76
CA GLY A 53 11.07 -11.30 -19.06
C GLY A 53 9.97 -11.52 -18.03
N THR A 54 8.74 -11.55 -18.54
CA THR A 54 7.56 -11.74 -17.72
C THR A 54 7.52 -13.14 -17.12
N ARG A 55 7.03 -13.21 -15.88
CA ARG A 55 7.19 -14.40 -15.04
C ARG A 55 5.93 -14.62 -14.21
N LEU A 56 4.82 -14.75 -14.92
CA LEU A 56 3.51 -15.05 -14.33
C LEU A 56 3.53 -16.34 -13.51
N THR A 57 2.81 -16.35 -12.40
CA THR A 57 2.65 -17.55 -11.57
C THR A 57 2.23 -18.79 -12.36
N GLY A 58 3.04 -19.84 -12.26
CA GLY A 58 2.83 -21.10 -12.96
C GLY A 58 3.26 -21.12 -14.44
N SER A 59 3.73 -20.00 -14.99
CA SER A 59 4.28 -19.91 -16.36
C SER A 59 5.68 -20.50 -16.47
N THR A 60 6.12 -20.71 -17.72
CA THR A 60 7.47 -21.19 -18.04
C THR A 60 8.52 -20.15 -17.65
N GLY A 61 8.27 -18.86 -17.93
CA GLY A 61 9.15 -17.78 -17.53
C GLY A 61 9.40 -17.75 -16.02
N LEU A 62 8.38 -17.98 -15.20
CA LEU A 62 8.58 -18.06 -13.75
C LEU A 62 9.36 -19.31 -13.32
N ALA A 63 9.13 -20.46 -13.96
CA ALA A 63 9.89 -21.67 -13.65
C ALA A 63 11.39 -21.48 -13.96
N GLU A 64 11.70 -20.82 -15.08
CA GLU A 64 13.06 -20.43 -15.46
C GLU A 64 13.65 -19.42 -14.46
N ALA A 65 12.89 -18.41 -14.05
CA ALA A 65 13.31 -17.43 -13.05
C ALA A 65 13.66 -18.08 -11.70
N ASN A 66 12.87 -19.05 -11.24
CA ASN A 66 13.13 -19.78 -10.00
C ASN A 66 14.44 -20.57 -10.08
N GLU A 67 14.67 -21.31 -11.15
CA GLU A 67 15.91 -22.07 -11.31
C GLU A 67 17.14 -21.18 -11.49
N TRP A 68 17.01 -20.07 -12.22
CA TRP A 68 18.08 -19.10 -12.39
C TRP A 68 18.44 -18.43 -11.05
N THR A 69 17.46 -17.92 -10.31
CA THR A 69 17.71 -17.29 -9.00
C THR A 69 18.31 -18.27 -7.99
N ARG A 70 17.83 -19.53 -7.95
CA ARG A 70 18.44 -20.60 -7.13
C ARG A 70 19.91 -20.78 -7.50
N SER A 71 20.21 -20.89 -8.80
CA SER A 71 21.57 -21.09 -9.31
C SER A 71 22.47 -19.89 -9.01
N GLU A 72 21.95 -18.67 -9.05
CA GLU A 72 22.69 -17.46 -8.68
C GLU A 72 23.04 -17.44 -7.18
N PHE A 73 22.12 -17.82 -6.30
CA PHE A 73 22.44 -17.98 -4.88
C PHE A 73 23.53 -19.03 -4.64
N GLU A 74 23.48 -20.18 -5.34
CA GLU A 74 24.54 -21.20 -5.28
C GLU A 74 25.88 -20.66 -5.78
N ARG A 75 25.88 -19.90 -6.88
CA ARG A 75 27.06 -19.28 -7.48
C ARG A 75 27.72 -18.27 -6.53
N LEU A 76 26.91 -17.52 -5.77
CA LEU A 76 27.38 -16.61 -4.74
C LEU A 76 27.91 -17.32 -3.48
N GLY A 77 27.69 -18.63 -3.36
CA GLY A 77 28.15 -19.46 -2.24
C GLY A 77 27.20 -19.51 -1.05
N LEU A 78 25.94 -19.11 -1.23
CA LEU A 78 24.93 -19.28 -0.19
C LEU A 78 24.64 -20.77 0.04
N THR A 79 24.22 -21.09 1.25
CA THR A 79 23.83 -22.44 1.65
C THR A 79 22.32 -22.63 1.51
N ASN A 80 21.87 -23.88 1.48
CA ASN A 80 20.44 -24.22 1.44
C ASN A 80 19.67 -23.51 0.30
N ALA A 81 20.30 -23.30 -0.86
CA ALA A 81 19.63 -22.77 -2.04
C ALA A 81 18.70 -23.86 -2.62
N HIS A 82 17.39 -23.62 -2.61
CA HIS A 82 16.41 -24.59 -3.07
C HIS A 82 15.10 -23.93 -3.51
N LEU A 83 14.31 -24.70 -4.28
CA LEU A 83 12.93 -24.38 -4.58
C LEU A 83 12.02 -24.94 -3.47
N ALA A 84 11.23 -24.07 -2.86
CA ALA A 84 10.31 -24.41 -1.78
C ALA A 84 8.86 -24.47 -2.32
N PRO A 85 8.29 -25.67 -2.54
CA PRO A 85 6.95 -25.80 -3.09
C PRO A 85 5.89 -25.35 -2.10
N TRP A 86 4.88 -24.63 -2.58
CA TRP A 86 3.75 -24.16 -1.77
C TRP A 86 2.38 -24.52 -2.34
N GLY A 87 2.33 -25.02 -3.59
CA GLY A 87 1.09 -25.43 -4.22
C GLY A 87 1.31 -26.07 -5.59
N GLU A 88 0.23 -26.49 -6.22
CA GLU A 88 0.22 -27.01 -7.58
C GLU A 88 -0.98 -26.46 -8.34
N ILE A 89 -0.83 -26.34 -9.67
CA ILE A 89 -1.92 -26.05 -10.59
C ILE A 89 -2.01 -27.12 -11.67
N PRO A 90 -3.23 -27.46 -12.12
CA PRO A 90 -3.48 -28.47 -13.15
C PRO A 90 -3.14 -28.02 -14.58
N VAL A 91 -3.03 -26.72 -14.84
CA VAL A 91 -2.79 -26.17 -16.19
C VAL A 91 -1.81 -25.02 -16.10
N ARG A 92 -0.80 -25.05 -16.97
CA ARG A 92 0.12 -23.94 -17.22
C ARG A 92 -0.44 -23.02 -18.29
N PHE A 93 -0.23 -21.73 -18.11
CA PHE A 93 -0.49 -20.70 -19.12
C PHE A 93 0.81 -19.98 -19.46
N ASP A 94 1.07 -19.85 -20.76
CA ASP A 94 2.15 -19.04 -21.30
C ASP A 94 1.56 -18.11 -22.35
N ARG A 95 1.74 -16.80 -22.16
CA ARG A 95 1.40 -15.80 -23.17
C ARG A 95 2.52 -15.74 -24.21
N GLY A 96 2.17 -16.05 -25.45
CA GLY A 96 3.04 -15.89 -26.60
C GLY A 96 2.91 -14.52 -27.29
N PRO A 97 3.64 -14.32 -28.40
CA PRO A 97 3.56 -13.11 -29.20
C PRO A 97 2.12 -12.81 -29.61
N SER A 98 1.66 -11.60 -29.32
CA SER A 98 0.27 -11.20 -29.59
C SER A 98 0.25 -9.85 -30.31
N ARG A 99 -0.69 -9.67 -31.24
CA ARG A 99 -0.95 -8.41 -31.94
C ARG A 99 -2.45 -8.18 -32.10
N ALA A 100 -2.85 -6.93 -32.03
CA ALA A 100 -4.22 -6.51 -32.32
C ALA A 100 -4.21 -5.10 -32.92
N GLY A 101 -5.18 -4.81 -33.78
CA GLY A 101 -5.30 -3.50 -34.40
C GLY A 101 -6.57 -3.33 -35.21
N MET A 102 -6.93 -2.07 -35.44
CA MET A 102 -7.91 -1.70 -36.45
C MET A 102 -7.26 -1.84 -37.82
N VAL A 103 -7.90 -2.53 -38.75
CA VAL A 103 -7.42 -2.75 -40.12
C VAL A 103 -8.26 -1.98 -41.16
N ALA A 104 -9.45 -1.52 -40.78
CA ALA A 104 -10.28 -0.62 -41.58
C ALA A 104 -11.07 0.33 -40.66
N PRO A 105 -11.35 1.59 -41.08
CA PRO A 105 -11.04 2.19 -42.38
C PRO A 105 -9.59 2.71 -42.49
N THR A 106 -8.85 2.74 -41.38
CA THR A 106 -7.43 3.12 -41.35
C THR A 106 -6.68 2.12 -40.49
N GLU A 107 -5.54 1.64 -40.98
CA GLU A 107 -4.68 0.74 -40.21
C GLU A 107 -4.12 1.45 -38.97
N ARG A 108 -4.38 0.89 -37.79
CA ARG A 108 -3.92 1.39 -36.50
C ARG A 108 -3.61 0.22 -35.56
N PRO A 109 -2.34 -0.03 -35.20
CA PRO A 109 -2.01 -1.01 -34.18
C PRO A 109 -2.48 -0.53 -32.81
N PHE A 110 -2.94 -1.46 -31.98
CA PHE A 110 -3.33 -1.17 -30.60
C PHE A 110 -2.16 -1.42 -29.65
N GLU A 111 -2.05 -0.59 -28.61
CA GLU A 111 -1.56 -1.10 -27.34
C GLU A 111 -2.75 -1.70 -26.60
N PHE A 112 -2.60 -2.95 -26.20
CA PHE A 112 -3.67 -3.73 -25.65
C PHE A 112 -3.12 -4.75 -24.65
N THR A 113 -4.02 -5.33 -23.87
CA THR A 113 -3.74 -6.50 -23.07
C THR A 113 -4.90 -7.49 -23.16
N THR A 114 -4.68 -8.72 -22.69
CA THR A 114 -5.74 -9.68 -22.42
C THR A 114 -5.53 -10.26 -21.04
N ARG A 115 -6.58 -10.83 -20.43
CA ARG A 115 -6.41 -11.47 -19.13
C ARG A 115 -5.43 -12.64 -19.24
N SER A 116 -4.55 -12.75 -18.25
CA SER A 116 -3.74 -13.97 -18.09
C SER A 116 -4.68 -15.15 -17.85
N TRP A 117 -4.30 -16.34 -18.33
CA TRP A 117 -5.18 -17.51 -18.42
C TRP A 117 -6.44 -17.31 -19.29
N GLY A 118 -6.50 -16.28 -20.12
CA GLY A 118 -7.59 -16.04 -21.07
C GLY A 118 -7.43 -16.83 -22.38
N ALA A 119 -8.51 -16.88 -23.18
CA ALA A 119 -8.48 -17.53 -24.49
C ALA A 119 -7.48 -16.86 -25.44
N GLY A 120 -6.88 -17.65 -26.34
CA GLY A 120 -6.11 -17.18 -27.49
C GLY A 120 -6.92 -17.29 -28.79
N THR A 121 -6.27 -17.07 -29.92
CA THR A 121 -6.84 -17.32 -31.25
C THR A 121 -6.02 -18.38 -31.99
N ASP A 122 -6.65 -19.08 -32.94
CA ASP A 122 -5.95 -20.01 -33.85
C ASP A 122 -5.46 -19.24 -35.09
N GLY A 123 -4.48 -18.37 -34.87
CA GLY A 123 -4.00 -17.38 -35.84
C GLY A 123 -4.83 -16.10 -35.90
N PRO A 124 -4.63 -15.25 -36.93
CA PRO A 124 -5.32 -13.97 -37.04
C PRO A 124 -6.83 -14.10 -37.26
N VAL A 125 -7.61 -13.44 -36.41
CA VAL A 125 -9.07 -13.36 -36.50
C VAL A 125 -9.46 -11.92 -36.82
N ARG A 126 -10.00 -11.73 -38.03
CA ARG A 126 -10.47 -10.44 -38.55
C ARG A 126 -11.98 -10.41 -38.62
N GLY A 127 -12.59 -9.32 -38.16
CA GLY A 127 -14.05 -9.18 -38.19
C GLY A 127 -14.54 -7.73 -38.11
N PRO A 128 -15.81 -7.49 -38.50
CA PRO A 128 -16.45 -6.20 -38.33
C PRO A 128 -16.64 -5.88 -36.84
N VAL A 129 -16.60 -4.60 -36.48
CA VAL A 129 -16.80 -4.13 -35.11
C VAL A 129 -18.21 -3.57 -34.94
N PHE A 130 -18.90 -3.94 -33.87
CA PHE A 130 -20.18 -3.36 -33.46
C PHE A 130 -20.10 -2.83 -32.03
N LEU A 131 -20.88 -1.78 -31.74
CA LEU A 131 -21.12 -1.36 -30.36
C LEU A 131 -21.98 -2.39 -29.64
N MET A 132 -21.72 -2.61 -28.35
CA MET A 132 -22.60 -3.42 -27.50
C MET A 132 -24.03 -2.86 -27.55
N PRO A 133 -25.03 -3.66 -27.95
CA PRO A 133 -26.42 -3.23 -27.94
C PRO A 133 -26.87 -2.83 -26.53
N THR A 134 -27.61 -1.73 -26.45
CA THR A 134 -28.24 -1.23 -25.23
C THR A 134 -29.74 -1.49 -25.21
N THR A 135 -30.32 -1.82 -26.38
CA THR A 135 -31.74 -2.17 -26.55
C THR A 135 -31.90 -3.46 -27.35
N GLN A 136 -33.08 -4.08 -27.26
CA GLN A 136 -33.41 -5.26 -28.08
C GLN A 136 -33.44 -4.91 -29.58
N GLU A 137 -33.91 -3.72 -29.95
CA GLU A 137 -33.97 -3.28 -31.35
C GLU A 137 -32.55 -3.17 -31.97
N GLU A 138 -31.59 -2.65 -31.20
CA GLU A 138 -30.18 -2.60 -31.63
C GLU A 138 -29.60 -4.00 -31.81
N LEU A 139 -29.89 -4.94 -30.89
CA LEU A 139 -29.44 -6.33 -31.00
C LEU A 139 -30.04 -7.01 -32.23
N ASP A 140 -31.35 -6.87 -32.45
CA ASP A 140 -32.04 -7.43 -33.62
C ASP A 140 -31.45 -6.89 -34.93
N SER A 141 -30.98 -5.63 -34.95
CA SER A 141 -30.38 -5.02 -36.14
C SER A 141 -29.03 -5.61 -36.54
N ILE A 142 -28.29 -6.20 -35.60
CA ILE A 142 -26.97 -6.80 -35.84
C ILE A 142 -26.97 -8.32 -35.75
N ALA A 143 -28.07 -8.95 -35.37
CA ALA A 143 -28.16 -10.38 -35.06
C ALA A 143 -27.62 -11.29 -36.19
N ASP A 144 -27.96 -10.97 -37.44
CA ASP A 144 -27.51 -11.73 -38.63
C ASP A 144 -26.03 -11.49 -38.98
N SER A 145 -25.37 -10.52 -38.33
CA SER A 145 -23.98 -10.12 -38.57
C SER A 145 -23.04 -10.43 -37.39
N LEU A 146 -23.50 -11.15 -36.37
CA LEU A 146 -22.69 -11.46 -35.18
C LEU A 146 -21.61 -12.52 -35.44
N ASP A 147 -21.78 -13.38 -36.44
CA ASP A 147 -20.81 -14.43 -36.76
C ASP A 147 -19.47 -13.83 -37.18
N GLY A 148 -18.42 -14.11 -36.39
CA GLY A 148 -17.09 -13.55 -36.57
C GLY A 148 -16.95 -12.05 -36.25
N ALA A 149 -17.93 -11.44 -35.58
CA ALA A 149 -17.89 -10.01 -35.24
C ALA A 149 -17.12 -9.72 -33.94
N TRP A 150 -16.55 -8.52 -33.85
CA TRP A 150 -15.97 -7.97 -32.62
C TRP A 150 -16.96 -7.03 -31.93
N ILE A 151 -17.22 -7.23 -30.65
CA ILE A 151 -18.20 -6.42 -29.91
C ILE A 151 -17.50 -5.50 -28.90
N MET A 152 -17.74 -4.19 -29.02
CA MET A 152 -17.19 -3.19 -28.11
C MET A 152 -18.04 -3.10 -26.83
N VAL A 153 -17.46 -3.50 -25.70
CA VAL A 153 -18.12 -3.53 -24.39
C VAL A 153 -17.52 -2.46 -23.49
N GLU A 154 -18.36 -1.51 -23.04
CA GLU A 154 -17.93 -0.52 -22.06
C GLU A 154 -17.71 -1.14 -20.68
N SER A 155 -16.61 -0.77 -20.03
CA SER A 155 -16.38 -1.14 -18.62
C SER A 155 -17.46 -0.50 -17.75
N ARG A 156 -18.40 -1.29 -17.23
CA ARG A 156 -19.43 -0.77 -16.31
C ARG A 156 -18.75 -0.13 -15.10
N ARG A 157 -19.02 1.16 -14.85
CA ARG A 157 -18.57 1.85 -13.64
C ARG A 157 -19.17 1.15 -12.42
N ARG A 158 -18.34 0.48 -11.61
CA ARG A 158 -18.74 0.08 -10.25
C ARG A 158 -18.75 1.34 -9.38
N GLY A 159 -19.85 2.09 -9.41
CA GLY A 159 -20.12 3.10 -8.40
C GLY A 159 -20.28 2.43 -7.02
N ARG A 160 -19.68 3.02 -5.99
CA ARG A 160 -19.89 2.63 -4.59
C ARG A 160 -21.38 2.85 -4.27
N ARG A 161 -22.13 1.78 -4.01
CA ARG A 161 -23.55 1.88 -3.64
C ARG A 161 -23.65 2.48 -2.24
N SER A 162 -24.48 3.53 -2.10
CA SER A 162 -25.25 3.73 -0.87
C SER A 162 -26.22 2.55 -0.74
N ARG A 163 -26.37 2.01 0.46
CA ARG A 163 -27.10 0.76 0.72
C ARG A 163 -28.63 0.93 0.70
N ASP A 164 -29.14 2.13 0.40
CA ASP A 164 -30.52 2.53 0.68
C ASP A 164 -31.31 3.18 -0.50
N SER A 165 -31.08 2.82 -1.77
CA SER A 165 -32.07 3.14 -2.82
C SER A 165 -32.55 1.90 -3.59
N GLU A 166 -33.81 1.55 -3.35
CA GLU A 166 -34.61 0.61 -4.15
C GLU A 166 -35.11 1.36 -5.41
N ASP A 167 -34.23 1.57 -6.39
CA ASP A 167 -34.62 2.15 -7.69
C ASP A 167 -34.98 1.02 -8.68
N GLU A 168 -36.27 0.68 -8.80
CA GLU A 168 -36.77 -0.38 -9.69
C GLU A 168 -36.33 -0.19 -11.16
N GLU A 169 -36.28 1.06 -11.65
CA GLU A 169 -35.87 1.40 -13.02
C GLU A 169 -34.37 1.10 -13.28
N ALA A 170 -33.54 1.21 -12.25
CA ALA A 170 -32.12 0.84 -12.32
C ALA A 170 -31.93 -0.69 -12.34
N ASP A 171 -32.81 -1.43 -11.68
CA ASP A 171 -32.80 -2.90 -11.70
C ASP A 171 -33.32 -3.46 -13.03
N GLU A 172 -34.35 -2.89 -13.63
CA GLU A 172 -34.82 -3.28 -14.97
C GLU A 172 -33.77 -3.01 -16.06
N SER A 173 -33.15 -1.82 -16.04
CA SER A 173 -32.07 -1.46 -16.97
C SER A 173 -30.87 -2.41 -16.85
N ARG A 174 -30.55 -2.83 -15.62
CA ARG A 174 -29.49 -3.80 -15.34
C ARG A 174 -29.85 -5.19 -15.86
N ALA A 175 -31.06 -5.65 -15.61
CA ALA A 175 -31.54 -6.95 -16.09
C ALA A 175 -31.53 -7.03 -17.62
N LEU A 176 -31.97 -5.97 -18.32
CA LEU A 176 -31.89 -5.89 -19.78
C LEU A 176 -30.43 -5.96 -20.24
N ALA A 177 -29.54 -5.16 -19.66
CA ALA A 177 -28.15 -5.13 -20.07
C ALA A 177 -27.42 -6.45 -19.76
N GLU A 178 -27.82 -7.21 -18.74
CA GLU A 178 -27.35 -8.57 -18.48
C GLU A 178 -27.89 -9.58 -19.52
N ALA A 179 -29.16 -9.47 -19.91
CA ALA A 179 -29.76 -10.33 -20.93
C ALA A 179 -29.16 -10.11 -22.34
N LEU A 180 -28.91 -8.85 -22.72
CA LEU A 180 -28.25 -8.53 -23.98
C LEU A 180 -26.82 -9.09 -24.00
N LEU A 181 -26.06 -8.93 -22.92
CA LEU A 181 -24.71 -9.49 -22.81
C LEU A 181 -24.72 -11.02 -22.91
N ALA A 182 -25.66 -11.69 -22.22
CA ALA A 182 -25.79 -13.13 -22.31
C ALA A 182 -26.14 -13.62 -23.73
N THR A 183 -26.90 -12.83 -24.49
CA THR A 183 -27.20 -13.15 -25.90
C THR A 183 -25.97 -12.99 -26.79
N ILE A 184 -25.18 -11.94 -26.58
CA ILE A 184 -23.90 -11.74 -27.27
C ILE A 184 -22.90 -12.85 -26.92
N ASP A 185 -22.79 -13.23 -25.65
CA ASP A 185 -21.90 -14.29 -25.17
C ASP A 185 -22.27 -15.67 -25.74
N ALA A 186 -23.53 -15.88 -26.14
CA ALA A 186 -24.00 -17.12 -26.76
C ALA A 186 -23.84 -17.14 -28.30
N ALA A 187 -23.54 -15.99 -28.93
CA ALA A 187 -23.37 -15.86 -30.37
C ALA A 187 -21.94 -16.24 -30.81
N PRO A 188 -21.73 -16.69 -32.07
CA PRO A 188 -20.41 -17.06 -32.58
C PRO A 188 -19.55 -15.83 -32.95
N ILE A 189 -19.38 -14.90 -32.01
CA ILE A 189 -18.57 -13.69 -32.19
C ILE A 189 -17.07 -14.04 -32.29
N ALA A 190 -16.29 -13.18 -32.93
CA ALA A 190 -14.82 -13.26 -32.93
C ALA A 190 -14.25 -12.93 -31.54
N GLY A 191 -14.84 -11.98 -30.83
CA GLY A 191 -14.41 -11.60 -29.49
C GLY A 191 -14.98 -10.27 -29.01
N LYS A 192 -14.59 -9.88 -27.80
CA LYS A 192 -14.98 -8.62 -27.17
C LYS A 192 -13.80 -7.66 -27.10
N ILE A 193 -14.08 -6.38 -27.29
CA ILE A 193 -13.12 -5.28 -27.13
C ILE A 193 -13.60 -4.44 -25.96
N SER A 194 -12.77 -4.29 -24.93
CA SER A 194 -13.05 -3.42 -23.79
C SER A 194 -12.07 -2.25 -23.73
N SER A 195 -12.44 -1.19 -23.02
CA SER A 195 -11.59 -0.01 -22.80
C SER A 195 -10.91 -0.11 -21.45
N SER A 196 -9.63 0.24 -21.39
CA SER A 196 -8.99 0.68 -20.14
C SER A 196 -9.58 2.00 -19.64
N ARG A 197 -9.31 2.36 -18.38
CA ARG A 197 -9.83 3.59 -17.76
C ARG A 197 -9.25 4.86 -18.42
N ASN A 198 -7.98 4.78 -18.80
CA ASN A 198 -7.16 5.81 -19.46
C ASN A 198 -6.30 5.10 -20.51
N ASP A 199 -5.19 5.68 -20.96
CA ASP A 199 -4.30 5.05 -21.94
C ASP A 199 -3.29 4.05 -21.33
N LEU A 200 -3.48 3.64 -20.07
CA LEU A 200 -2.74 2.57 -19.43
C LEU A 200 -3.54 1.27 -19.53
N VAL A 201 -2.99 0.27 -20.22
CA VAL A 201 -3.62 -1.06 -20.31
C VAL A 201 -3.12 -1.91 -19.15
N ILE A 202 -4.02 -2.21 -18.21
CA ILE A 202 -3.69 -2.94 -16.98
C ILE A 202 -3.97 -4.43 -17.20
N THR A 203 -2.95 -5.25 -16.99
CA THR A 203 -3.07 -6.71 -17.08
C THR A 203 -3.52 -7.30 -15.75
N GLY A 204 -4.31 -8.36 -15.81
CA GLY A 204 -4.75 -9.09 -14.63
C GLY A 204 -5.21 -10.50 -15.00
N GLY A 205 -5.59 -11.28 -13.99
CA GLY A 205 -5.90 -12.70 -14.16
C GLY A 205 -7.36 -13.00 -14.48
N ALA A 206 -7.60 -14.10 -15.20
CA ALA A 206 -8.89 -14.74 -15.25
C ALA A 206 -9.29 -15.30 -13.87
N ARG A 207 -10.60 -15.30 -13.58
CA ARG A 207 -11.11 -15.91 -12.33
C ARG A 207 -11.04 -17.43 -12.43
N GLY A 208 -10.77 -18.09 -11.31
CA GLY A 208 -10.74 -19.55 -11.24
C GLY A 208 -9.55 -20.18 -11.96
N TRP A 209 -8.48 -19.40 -12.22
CA TRP A 209 -7.32 -19.87 -12.98
C TRP A 209 -6.63 -21.08 -12.35
N ARG A 210 -6.69 -21.23 -11.02
CA ARG A 210 -6.11 -22.35 -10.27
C ARG A 210 -6.90 -23.65 -10.43
N GLU A 211 -8.18 -23.54 -10.79
CA GLU A 211 -9.10 -24.66 -10.93
C GLU A 211 -9.30 -25.08 -12.39
N LEU A 212 -8.66 -24.40 -13.35
CA LEU A 212 -8.77 -24.72 -14.77
C LEU A 212 -8.34 -26.17 -15.05
N THR A 213 -8.97 -26.81 -16.02
CA THR A 213 -8.50 -28.07 -16.59
C THR A 213 -8.41 -27.89 -18.10
N MET A 214 -7.75 -28.81 -18.80
CA MET A 214 -7.73 -28.78 -20.27
C MET A 214 -9.15 -28.86 -20.88
N ASP A 215 -10.14 -29.38 -20.13
CA ASP A 215 -11.54 -29.49 -20.57
C ASP A 215 -12.37 -28.24 -20.24
N THR A 216 -11.84 -27.31 -19.42
CA THR A 216 -12.54 -26.11 -18.94
C THR A 216 -11.79 -24.83 -19.30
N LEU A 217 -10.93 -24.87 -20.32
CA LEU A 217 -10.19 -23.70 -20.76
C LEU A 217 -11.16 -22.61 -21.24
N PRO A 218 -10.88 -21.31 -20.98
CA PRO A 218 -11.72 -20.24 -21.49
C PRO A 218 -11.74 -20.23 -23.01
N THR A 219 -12.93 -20.06 -23.58
CA THR A 219 -13.15 -19.93 -25.03
C THR A 219 -13.38 -18.50 -25.46
N ASP A 220 -13.77 -17.62 -24.54
CA ASP A 220 -14.14 -16.25 -24.84
C ASP A 220 -12.88 -15.40 -25.07
N VAL A 221 -12.75 -14.88 -26.27
CA VAL A 221 -11.67 -13.95 -26.63
C VAL A 221 -12.06 -12.54 -26.20
N GLU A 222 -11.21 -11.90 -25.39
CA GLU A 222 -11.37 -10.51 -24.98
C GLU A 222 -10.02 -9.79 -25.05
N ILE A 223 -10.02 -8.62 -25.71
CA ILE A 223 -8.90 -7.67 -25.68
C ILE A 223 -9.33 -6.39 -24.97
N SER A 224 -8.45 -5.85 -24.12
CA SER A 224 -8.61 -4.53 -23.54
C SER A 224 -7.63 -3.57 -24.19
N VAL A 225 -8.14 -2.52 -24.82
CA VAL A 225 -7.34 -1.52 -25.55
C VAL A 225 -7.30 -0.21 -24.78
N ARG A 226 -6.35 0.66 -25.13
CA ARG A 226 -6.32 2.03 -24.61
C ARG A 226 -7.65 2.75 -24.82
N ARG A 227 -8.01 3.63 -23.89
CA ARG A 227 -9.20 4.47 -24.00
C ARG A 227 -9.23 5.25 -25.32
N SER A 228 -8.11 5.83 -25.73
CA SER A 228 -8.04 6.58 -26.99
C SER A 228 -8.24 5.73 -28.24
N ASP A 229 -7.84 4.45 -28.23
CA ASP A 229 -8.09 3.51 -29.33
C ASP A 229 -9.56 3.09 -29.36
N PHE A 230 -10.15 2.83 -28.18
CA PHE A 230 -11.57 2.51 -28.04
C PHE A 230 -12.46 3.67 -28.51
N GLU A 231 -12.22 4.89 -28.01
CA GLU A 231 -12.99 6.09 -28.38
C GLU A 231 -12.87 6.39 -29.88
N ALA A 232 -11.69 6.19 -30.49
CA ALA A 232 -11.52 6.36 -31.93
C ALA A 232 -12.40 5.42 -32.75
N MET A 233 -12.50 4.13 -32.35
CA MET A 233 -13.41 3.18 -32.99
C MET A 233 -14.87 3.57 -32.78
N GLN A 234 -15.25 3.99 -31.57
CA GLN A 234 -16.62 4.43 -31.28
C GLN A 234 -17.04 5.62 -32.17
N GLU A 235 -16.17 6.62 -32.35
CA GLU A 235 -16.50 7.80 -33.16
C GLU A 235 -16.63 7.45 -34.65
N LEU A 236 -15.82 6.53 -35.17
CA LEU A 236 -15.97 6.01 -36.54
C LEU A 236 -17.31 5.30 -36.73
N LEU A 237 -17.67 4.39 -35.81
CA LEU A 237 -18.94 3.66 -35.86
C LEU A 237 -20.15 4.62 -35.77
N LYS A 238 -20.11 5.63 -34.90
CA LYS A 238 -21.15 6.66 -34.79
C LYS A 238 -21.28 7.52 -36.05
N ALA A 239 -20.17 7.72 -36.78
CA ALA A 239 -20.17 8.41 -38.07
C ALA A 239 -20.73 7.54 -39.22
N GLY A 240 -21.05 6.27 -38.98
CA GLY A 240 -21.52 5.32 -39.98
C GLY A 240 -20.39 4.70 -40.82
N GLU A 241 -19.14 4.83 -40.39
CA GLU A 241 -17.99 4.20 -41.04
C GLU A 241 -17.89 2.73 -40.60
N ALA A 242 -17.54 1.86 -41.56
CA ALA A 242 -17.28 0.45 -41.26
C ALA A 242 -15.91 0.31 -40.60
N VAL A 243 -15.88 -0.31 -39.41
CA VAL A 243 -14.65 -0.60 -38.67
C VAL A 243 -14.40 -2.11 -38.69
N GLU A 244 -13.16 -2.51 -38.94
CA GLU A 244 -12.72 -3.89 -38.81
C GLU A 244 -11.50 -3.98 -37.91
N VAL A 245 -11.47 -4.99 -37.05
CA VAL A 245 -10.36 -5.31 -36.15
C VAL A 245 -9.82 -6.69 -36.47
N GLU A 246 -8.50 -6.84 -36.37
CA GLU A 246 -7.81 -8.12 -36.42
C GLU A 246 -7.05 -8.32 -35.11
N ALA A 247 -7.14 -9.53 -34.53
CA ALA A 247 -6.33 -9.95 -33.39
C ALA A 247 -5.72 -11.34 -33.64
N ASP A 248 -4.47 -11.51 -33.24
CA ASP A 248 -3.70 -12.75 -33.32
C ASP A 248 -3.03 -12.93 -31.94
N LEU A 249 -3.59 -13.84 -31.13
CA LEU A 249 -3.33 -13.99 -29.70
C LEU A 249 -2.77 -15.39 -29.40
N ASP A 250 -1.45 -15.52 -29.33
CA ASP A 250 -0.76 -16.80 -29.09
C ASP A 250 -0.75 -17.19 -27.60
N ASN A 251 -1.93 -17.35 -27.00
CA ASN A 251 -2.05 -17.86 -25.64
C ASN A 251 -1.99 -19.38 -25.63
N ARG A 252 -1.06 -19.94 -24.85
CA ARG A 252 -0.78 -21.38 -24.84
C ARG A 252 -1.11 -21.99 -23.49
N PHE A 253 -1.79 -23.13 -23.53
CA PHE A 253 -2.10 -23.93 -22.36
C PHE A 253 -1.41 -25.30 -22.44
N SER A 254 -0.82 -25.74 -21.34
CA SER A 254 -0.25 -27.09 -21.23
C SER A 254 -0.69 -27.78 -19.95
N ALA A 255 -0.92 -29.10 -20.05
CA ALA A 255 -1.40 -29.91 -18.94
C ALA A 255 -0.33 -30.07 -17.86
N GLY A 256 -0.75 -29.96 -16.61
CA GLY A 256 0.04 -30.20 -15.41
C GLY A 256 0.00 -31.66 -14.91
N PRO A 257 0.25 -31.89 -13.61
CA PRO A 257 0.38 -30.89 -12.55
C PRO A 257 1.66 -30.05 -12.67
N ILE A 258 1.56 -28.78 -12.27
CA ILE A 258 2.64 -27.80 -12.26
C ILE A 258 2.86 -27.35 -10.83
N THR A 259 4.02 -27.68 -10.27
CA THR A 259 4.40 -27.24 -8.93
C THR A 259 4.75 -25.75 -8.92
N LEU A 260 4.21 -25.02 -7.94
CA LEU A 260 4.48 -23.61 -7.69
C LEU A 260 5.48 -23.49 -6.54
N ASN A 261 6.57 -22.75 -6.78
CA ASN A 261 7.72 -22.70 -5.90
C ASN A 261 8.07 -21.28 -5.49
N ASN A 262 8.49 -21.09 -4.25
CA ASN A 262 9.33 -19.96 -3.87
C ASN A 262 10.80 -20.35 -4.07
N THR A 263 11.70 -19.38 -4.17
CA THR A 263 13.15 -19.63 -4.14
C THR A 263 13.73 -19.17 -2.82
N VAL A 264 14.49 -20.04 -2.14
CA VAL A 264 15.04 -19.77 -0.80
C VAL A 264 16.52 -20.09 -0.75
N ALA A 265 17.32 -19.23 -0.10
CA ALA A 265 18.74 -19.46 0.17
C ALA A 265 19.18 -18.79 1.48
N GLU A 266 20.32 -19.19 2.04
CA GLU A 266 20.77 -18.75 3.37
C GLU A 266 22.25 -18.43 3.46
N ILE A 267 22.56 -17.35 4.20
CA ILE A 267 23.85 -17.16 4.86
C ILE A 267 23.69 -17.67 6.29
N ARG A 268 24.18 -18.89 6.55
CA ARG A 268 23.98 -19.58 7.82
C ARG A 268 24.65 -18.84 8.98
N GLY A 269 23.92 -18.68 10.08
CA GLY A 269 24.41 -18.09 11.33
C GLY A 269 25.45 -18.97 12.04
N THR A 270 26.28 -18.33 12.87
CA THR A 270 27.39 -18.97 13.59
C THR A 270 27.06 -19.33 15.04
N GLU A 271 26.18 -18.57 15.70
CA GLU A 271 25.87 -18.72 17.13
C GLU A 271 24.42 -19.20 17.36
N TRP A 272 23.47 -18.60 16.63
CA TRP A 272 22.04 -18.94 16.65
C TRP A 272 21.54 -19.24 15.24
N PRO A 273 22.04 -20.31 14.58
CA PRO A 273 21.72 -20.61 13.19
C PRO A 273 20.23 -20.89 12.94
N GLU A 274 19.47 -21.23 13.98
CA GLU A 274 18.03 -21.45 13.94
C GLU A 274 17.21 -20.14 13.92
N GLN A 275 17.77 -19.03 14.39
CA GLN A 275 17.11 -17.73 14.37
C GLN A 275 17.37 -17.05 13.03
N VAL A 276 16.33 -16.47 12.43
CA VAL A 276 16.38 -16.03 11.04
C VAL A 276 16.01 -14.56 10.88
N VAL A 277 16.79 -13.79 10.13
CA VAL A 277 16.37 -12.51 9.53
C VAL A 277 16.07 -12.78 8.06
N ILE A 278 14.84 -12.54 7.62
CA ILE A 278 14.43 -12.77 6.23
C ILE A 278 14.55 -11.46 5.45
N LEU A 279 15.27 -11.52 4.34
CA LEU A 279 15.24 -10.54 3.26
C LEU A 279 14.44 -11.15 2.10
N SER A 280 13.45 -10.43 1.58
CA SER A 280 12.58 -10.97 0.55
C SER A 280 12.00 -9.94 -0.41
N ALA A 281 11.52 -10.44 -1.54
CA ALA A 281 10.75 -9.75 -2.58
C ALA A 281 9.90 -10.83 -3.28
N HIS A 282 8.96 -10.46 -4.14
CA HIS A 282 8.34 -11.45 -5.03
C HIS A 282 9.04 -11.50 -6.38
N LEU A 283 9.07 -12.71 -6.93
CA LEU A 283 9.69 -13.04 -8.20
C LEU A 283 8.67 -13.10 -9.32
N ASP A 284 7.39 -13.36 -9.06
CA ASP A 284 6.39 -13.32 -10.13
C ASP A 284 6.09 -11.89 -10.59
N SER A 285 5.52 -11.79 -11.79
CA SER A 285 5.02 -10.53 -12.37
C SER A 285 3.79 -10.82 -13.20
N TRP A 286 2.99 -9.81 -13.52
CA TRP A 286 2.08 -9.94 -14.67
C TRP A 286 2.82 -10.10 -16.00
N ASP A 287 2.09 -10.58 -17.01
CA ASP A 287 2.61 -10.95 -18.33
C ASP A 287 2.00 -10.16 -19.48
N GLY A 288 1.53 -8.94 -19.23
CA GLY A 288 0.89 -8.11 -20.25
C GLY A 288 1.77 -7.86 -21.47
N PRO A 289 1.21 -7.77 -22.69
CA PRO A 289 1.97 -7.35 -23.87
C PRO A 289 2.71 -6.01 -23.63
N GLY A 290 4.01 -6.00 -23.89
CA GLY A 290 4.89 -4.85 -23.67
C GLY A 290 5.47 -4.71 -22.26
N SER A 291 4.92 -5.41 -21.27
CA SER A 291 5.52 -5.52 -19.94
C SER A 291 6.73 -6.46 -19.95
N MET A 292 7.66 -6.21 -19.03
CA MET A 292 8.85 -7.01 -18.76
C MET A 292 8.94 -7.39 -17.27
N GLY A 293 7.89 -7.12 -16.48
CA GLY A 293 7.87 -7.40 -15.04
C GLY A 293 9.02 -6.73 -14.29
N THR A 294 9.39 -5.51 -14.65
CA THR A 294 10.68 -4.94 -14.25
C THR A 294 10.62 -4.32 -12.87
N GLN A 295 9.67 -3.43 -12.63
CA GLN A 295 9.50 -2.75 -11.35
C GLN A 295 8.54 -3.51 -10.45
N ASP A 296 7.68 -4.36 -11.01
CA ASP A 296 6.78 -5.23 -10.27
C ASP A 296 7.00 -6.70 -10.66
N ASN A 297 7.93 -7.42 -10.02
CA ASN A 297 8.88 -6.93 -9.01
C ASN A 297 10.31 -7.40 -9.29
N GLY A 298 10.81 -7.03 -10.47
CA GLY A 298 12.20 -7.31 -10.86
C GLY A 298 13.20 -6.48 -10.06
N THR A 299 12.82 -5.26 -9.67
CA THR A 299 13.62 -4.34 -8.86
C THR A 299 13.88 -4.92 -7.48
N GLY A 300 12.85 -5.29 -6.72
CA GLY A 300 12.99 -5.92 -5.41
C GLY A 300 13.73 -7.26 -5.48
N SER A 301 13.40 -8.12 -6.46
CA SER A 301 14.13 -9.37 -6.68
C SER A 301 15.63 -9.16 -6.95
N SER A 302 15.98 -8.15 -7.74
CA SER A 302 17.38 -7.79 -8.02
C SER A 302 18.07 -7.20 -6.80
N VAL A 303 17.37 -6.39 -6.00
CA VAL A 303 17.86 -5.84 -4.73
C VAL A 303 18.19 -6.98 -3.75
N MET A 304 17.40 -8.05 -3.70
CA MET A 304 17.67 -9.20 -2.83
C MET A 304 18.93 -9.98 -3.28
N LEU A 305 19.07 -10.24 -4.58
CA LEU A 305 20.27 -10.89 -5.14
C LEU A 305 21.52 -10.04 -4.90
N GLU A 306 21.41 -8.73 -5.08
CA GLU A 306 22.50 -7.80 -4.84
C GLU A 306 22.86 -7.73 -3.35
N ALA A 307 21.87 -7.67 -2.44
CA ALA A 307 22.12 -7.71 -1.01
C ALA A 307 22.84 -9.00 -0.58
N ALA A 308 22.47 -10.15 -1.17
CA ALA A 308 23.18 -11.40 -0.98
C ALA A 308 24.64 -11.33 -1.45
N ARG A 309 24.87 -10.80 -2.66
CA ARG A 309 26.21 -10.61 -3.23
C ARG A 309 27.08 -9.69 -2.35
N ILE A 310 26.55 -8.55 -1.92
CA ILE A 310 27.23 -7.58 -1.03
C ILE A 310 27.67 -8.27 0.26
N LEU A 311 26.76 -8.99 0.93
CA LEU A 311 27.07 -9.68 2.18
C LEU A 311 28.13 -10.76 2.00
N MET A 312 28.04 -11.56 0.93
CA MET A 312 29.03 -12.59 0.63
C MET A 312 30.41 -11.99 0.30
N ALA A 313 30.46 -10.91 -0.50
CA ALA A 313 31.69 -10.21 -0.84
C ALA A 313 32.34 -9.53 0.39
N ALA A 314 31.54 -9.02 1.33
CA ALA A 314 32.02 -8.48 2.60
C ALA A 314 32.56 -9.57 3.56
N GLY A 315 32.29 -10.85 3.27
CA GLY A 315 32.75 -11.99 4.07
C GLY A 315 32.07 -12.08 5.43
N VAL A 316 30.78 -11.74 5.50
CA VAL A 316 30.04 -11.69 6.77
C VAL A 316 29.99 -13.06 7.45
N GLN A 317 29.92 -13.05 8.78
CA GLN A 317 29.72 -14.22 9.63
C GLN A 317 28.65 -13.88 10.66
N PRO A 318 27.36 -13.85 10.27
CA PRO A 318 26.32 -13.38 11.16
C PRO A 318 26.10 -14.35 12.34
N LYS A 319 25.66 -13.86 13.49
CA LYS A 319 25.31 -14.74 14.63
C LYS A 319 24.04 -15.53 14.32
N ARG A 320 23.02 -14.86 13.75
CA ARG A 320 21.77 -15.44 13.24
C ARG A 320 21.85 -15.72 11.75
N THR A 321 21.02 -16.61 11.24
CA THR A 321 20.92 -16.87 9.80
C THR A 321 20.25 -15.69 9.09
N ILE A 322 20.81 -15.27 7.95
CA ILE A 322 20.13 -14.37 7.02
C ILE A 322 19.56 -15.24 5.90
N ARG A 323 18.24 -15.23 5.73
CA ARG A 323 17.54 -16.03 4.72
C ARG A 323 16.99 -15.11 3.63
N PHE A 324 17.29 -15.44 2.39
CA PHE A 324 16.72 -14.81 1.21
C PHE A 324 15.53 -15.63 0.75
N CYS A 325 14.40 -14.98 0.54
CA CYS A 325 13.21 -15.61 0.00
C CYS A 325 12.66 -14.79 -1.16
N LEU A 326 12.55 -15.39 -2.33
CA LEU A 326 11.86 -14.81 -3.47
C LEU A 326 10.50 -15.52 -3.61
N TRP A 327 9.44 -14.80 -3.26
CA TRP A 327 8.07 -15.30 -3.22
C TRP A 327 7.48 -15.42 -4.62
N THR A 328 6.46 -16.26 -4.79
CA THR A 328 5.70 -16.32 -6.03
C THR A 328 4.19 -16.32 -5.75
N GLY A 329 3.39 -15.92 -6.73
CA GLY A 329 1.95 -15.77 -6.54
C GLY A 329 1.57 -14.58 -5.67
N GLU A 330 2.46 -13.60 -5.52
CA GLU A 330 2.17 -12.33 -4.84
C GLU A 330 1.04 -11.62 -5.58
N GLU A 331 1.18 -11.53 -6.90
CA GLU A 331 0.30 -10.83 -7.85
C GLU A 331 -1.13 -11.39 -7.85
N GLN A 332 -1.30 -12.63 -7.40
CA GLN A 332 -2.60 -13.30 -7.29
C GLN A 332 -3.10 -13.40 -5.84
N GLY A 333 -2.48 -12.67 -4.91
CA GLY A 333 -2.89 -12.51 -3.53
C GLY A 333 -1.97 -13.21 -2.52
N LEU A 334 -0.67 -12.92 -2.56
CA LEU A 334 0.32 -13.31 -1.54
C LEU A 334 0.47 -14.83 -1.35
N LEU A 335 0.24 -15.61 -2.41
CA LEU A 335 0.04 -17.05 -2.30
C LEU A 335 1.29 -17.78 -1.79
N GLY A 336 2.47 -17.44 -2.28
CA GLY A 336 3.73 -18.07 -1.93
C GLY A 336 4.19 -17.74 -0.51
N SER A 337 4.14 -16.48 -0.09
CA SER A 337 4.49 -16.10 1.29
C SER A 337 3.48 -16.66 2.29
N LYS A 338 2.18 -16.68 1.94
CA LYS A 338 1.15 -17.29 2.76
C LYS A 338 1.38 -18.79 2.91
N GLY A 339 1.65 -19.49 1.80
CA GLY A 339 1.95 -20.92 1.80
C GLY A 339 3.18 -21.25 2.64
N TYR A 340 4.24 -20.44 2.54
CA TYR A 340 5.44 -20.57 3.37
C TYR A 340 5.12 -20.40 4.86
N VAL A 341 4.43 -19.33 5.24
CA VAL A 341 4.12 -19.02 6.64
C VAL A 341 3.12 -20.04 7.24
N ASP A 342 2.14 -20.51 6.48
CA ASP A 342 1.16 -21.50 6.95
C ASP A 342 1.76 -22.91 7.11
N ALA A 343 2.90 -23.20 6.48
CA ALA A 343 3.60 -24.48 6.62
C ALA A 343 4.49 -24.58 7.88
N LEU A 344 4.78 -23.45 8.54
CA LEU A 344 5.65 -23.40 9.72
C LEU A 344 4.89 -23.70 11.02
N THR A 345 5.55 -24.35 11.98
CA THR A 345 5.02 -24.48 13.34
C THR A 345 5.12 -23.16 14.11
N GLU A 346 4.39 -23.04 15.22
CA GLU A 346 4.51 -21.88 16.11
C GLU A 346 5.94 -21.71 16.65
N GLU A 347 6.68 -22.80 16.89
CA GLU A 347 8.08 -22.73 17.31
C GLU A 347 8.98 -22.19 16.19
N GLU A 348 8.76 -22.62 14.95
CA GLU A 348 9.51 -22.13 13.79
C GLU A 348 9.19 -20.67 13.48
N LEU A 349 7.91 -20.28 13.56
CA LEU A 349 7.47 -18.89 13.44
C LEU A 349 8.12 -18.01 14.51
N ALA A 350 8.24 -18.51 15.74
CA ALA A 350 8.89 -17.80 16.83
C ALA A 350 10.39 -17.55 16.58
N LEU A 351 11.05 -18.35 15.75
CA LEU A 351 12.48 -18.21 15.42
C LEU A 351 12.77 -17.12 14.37
N ILE A 352 11.77 -16.66 13.63
CA ILE A 352 11.95 -15.57 12.65
C ILE A 352 12.04 -14.24 13.40
N THR A 353 13.19 -13.58 13.37
CA THR A 353 13.42 -12.28 14.02
C THR A 353 12.62 -11.18 13.34
N ALA A 354 12.71 -11.11 12.02
CA ALA A 354 12.01 -10.16 11.17
C ALA A 354 11.97 -10.68 9.73
N ALA A 355 10.98 -10.23 8.96
CA ALA A 355 10.90 -10.44 7.53
C ALA A 355 10.74 -9.09 6.81
N PHE A 356 11.72 -8.72 5.99
CA PHE A 356 11.71 -7.51 5.18
C PHE A 356 11.30 -7.86 3.75
N VAL A 357 10.33 -7.12 3.22
CA VAL A 357 9.81 -7.28 1.87
C VAL A 357 10.12 -6.02 1.08
N ASP A 358 10.97 -6.16 0.06
CA ASP A 358 11.17 -5.15 -0.98
C ASP A 358 10.20 -5.41 -2.13
N ASP A 359 9.25 -4.52 -2.23
CA ASP A 359 8.26 -4.45 -3.29
C ASP A 359 8.04 -2.98 -3.62
N GLY A 360 9.17 -2.28 -3.74
CA GLY A 360 9.23 -0.82 -3.76
C GLY A 360 9.02 -0.18 -5.13
N GLY A 361 8.71 -0.97 -6.15
CA GLY A 361 8.44 -0.50 -7.49
C GLY A 361 9.52 0.41 -8.06
N THR A 362 9.17 1.70 -8.17
CA THR A 362 9.98 2.77 -8.79
C THR A 362 10.90 3.51 -7.82
N ASN A 363 10.85 3.18 -6.53
CA ASN A 363 11.34 3.99 -5.44
C ASN A 363 12.49 3.31 -4.67
N TYR A 364 13.10 4.05 -3.73
CA TYR A 364 14.11 3.52 -2.82
C TYR A 364 13.53 3.19 -1.43
N GLN A 365 14.27 2.42 -0.65
CA GLN A 365 13.91 2.05 0.73
C GLN A 365 13.99 3.27 1.67
N GLY A 366 12.83 3.85 1.97
CA GLY A 366 12.65 5.10 2.69
C GLY A 366 12.21 4.98 4.15
N GLY A 367 12.11 3.77 4.70
CA GLY A 367 11.83 3.54 6.13
C GLY A 367 10.94 2.33 6.38
N LEU A 368 10.48 2.18 7.63
CA LEU A 368 9.70 1.02 8.08
C LEU A 368 8.49 1.47 8.91
N VAL A 369 7.36 0.78 8.77
CA VAL A 369 6.27 0.85 9.75
C VAL A 369 6.56 -0.12 10.89
N CYS A 370 6.65 0.38 12.12
CA CYS A 370 7.00 -0.44 13.29
C CYS A 370 6.21 -0.02 14.54
N ILE A 371 6.34 -0.79 15.62
CA ILE A 371 5.86 -0.39 16.95
C ILE A 371 6.99 0.25 17.76
N GLU A 372 6.63 1.01 18.79
CA GLU A 372 7.57 1.80 19.61
C GLU A 372 8.72 0.96 20.18
N SER A 373 8.45 -0.26 20.62
CA SER A 373 9.48 -1.15 21.19
C SER A 373 10.53 -1.60 20.17
N MET A 374 10.23 -1.58 18.86
CA MET A 374 11.16 -1.99 17.81
C MET A 374 12.04 -0.82 17.33
N GLN A 375 11.54 0.41 17.43
CA GLN A 375 12.14 1.59 16.80
C GLN A 375 13.64 1.78 17.12
N PRO A 376 14.11 1.74 18.38
CA PRO A 376 15.52 1.99 18.68
C PRO A 376 16.47 1.00 18.00
N MET A 377 16.05 -0.27 17.92
CA MET A 377 16.83 -1.33 17.29
C MET A 377 16.86 -1.19 15.77
N LEU A 378 15.73 -0.83 15.16
CA LEU A 378 15.62 -0.59 13.71
C LEU A 378 16.43 0.64 13.28
N GLU A 379 16.34 1.75 14.03
CA GLU A 379 17.14 2.95 13.76
C GLU A 379 18.64 2.67 13.82
N THR A 380 19.07 1.92 14.84
CA THR A 380 20.48 1.51 14.95
C THR A 380 20.88 0.59 13.80
N ALA A 381 20.01 -0.34 13.39
CA ALA A 381 20.29 -1.25 12.29
C ALA A 381 20.40 -0.52 10.93
N LEU A 382 19.62 0.54 10.73
CA LEU A 382 19.60 1.37 9.51
C LEU A 382 20.71 2.44 9.47
N ALA A 383 21.20 2.89 10.63
CA ALA A 383 22.07 4.05 10.74
C ALA A 383 23.28 4.07 9.77
N PRO A 384 24.02 2.94 9.54
CA PRO A 384 25.14 2.97 8.61
C PRO A 384 24.71 3.23 7.16
N ALA A 385 23.54 2.76 6.75
CA ALA A 385 23.00 3.03 5.42
C ALA A 385 22.53 4.49 5.31
N VAL A 386 21.85 5.02 6.34
CA VAL A 386 21.44 6.43 6.38
C VAL A 386 22.63 7.37 6.27
N GLU A 387 23.72 7.09 6.97
CA GLU A 387 24.96 7.88 6.88
C GLU A 387 25.62 7.75 5.49
N ALA A 388 25.56 6.56 4.90
CA ALA A 388 26.13 6.31 3.58
C ALA A 388 25.34 6.99 2.46
N PHE A 389 24.05 7.25 2.65
CA PHE A 389 23.13 7.78 1.64
C PHE A 389 22.39 9.02 2.17
N PRO A 390 23.10 10.13 2.46
CA PRO A 390 22.50 11.30 3.11
C PRO A 390 21.46 12.02 2.25
N ASP A 391 21.49 11.83 0.94
CA ASP A 391 20.51 12.40 -0.01
C ASP A 391 19.21 11.58 -0.07
N PHE A 392 19.19 10.39 0.55
CA PHE A 392 18.06 9.46 0.58
C PHE A 392 17.53 9.36 2.01
N GLU A 393 16.63 10.27 2.41
CA GLU A 393 16.10 10.26 3.78
C GLU A 393 15.28 8.99 4.04
N VAL A 394 15.61 8.32 5.14
CA VAL A 394 14.94 7.14 5.68
C VAL A 394 14.27 7.51 6.99
N LEU A 395 12.95 7.28 7.10
CA LEU A 395 12.18 7.60 8.30
C LEU A 395 11.21 6.47 8.67
N ASN A 396 11.35 5.95 9.88
CA ASN A 396 10.42 4.96 10.41
C ASN A 396 9.12 5.63 10.89
N VAL A 397 8.00 4.93 10.71
CA VAL A 397 6.67 5.35 11.18
C VAL A 397 6.23 4.44 12.32
N VAL A 398 5.95 5.02 13.48
CA VAL A 398 5.56 4.28 14.68
C VAL A 398 4.04 4.15 14.79
N ARG A 399 3.55 2.92 15.02
CA ARG A 399 2.14 2.58 15.23
C ARG A 399 1.93 1.84 16.57
N ASP A 400 0.67 1.69 16.97
CA ASP A 400 0.29 0.88 18.16
C ASP A 400 0.50 -0.62 17.97
N ALA A 401 0.32 -1.08 16.74
CA ALA A 401 0.38 -2.49 16.37
C ALA A 401 0.94 -2.61 14.95
N MET A 402 1.51 -3.78 14.65
CA MET A 402 1.97 -4.08 13.30
C MET A 402 0.78 -4.22 12.34
N PRO A 403 0.87 -3.71 11.10
CA PRO A 403 -0.19 -3.85 10.10
C PRO A 403 -0.48 -5.32 9.80
N ARG A 404 -1.74 -5.76 9.98
CA ARG A 404 -2.14 -7.17 9.78
C ARG A 404 -2.66 -7.46 8.37
N GLY A 405 -3.07 -6.42 7.66
CA GLY A 405 -3.30 -6.42 6.22
C GLY A 405 -2.16 -5.70 5.51
N GLY A 406 -2.23 -5.66 4.18
CA GLY A 406 -1.21 -5.01 3.37
C GLY A 406 -1.32 -5.49 1.93
N ALA A 407 -0.79 -4.69 1.01
CA ALA A 407 -0.77 -5.03 -0.40
C ALA A 407 0.22 -6.15 -0.74
N SER A 408 1.23 -6.39 0.12
CA SER A 408 2.40 -7.23 -0.20
C SER A 408 2.70 -8.30 0.89
N ASP A 409 3.73 -9.11 0.66
CA ASP A 409 4.01 -10.38 1.36
C ASP A 409 4.25 -10.27 2.88
N HIS A 410 4.65 -9.10 3.37
CA HIS A 410 4.85 -8.83 4.80
C HIS A 410 3.57 -9.08 5.61
N ALA A 411 2.40 -8.91 4.99
CA ALA A 411 1.11 -9.17 5.62
C ALA A 411 0.94 -10.65 6.02
N SER A 412 1.52 -11.59 5.26
CA SER A 412 1.49 -13.03 5.61
C SER A 412 2.17 -13.30 6.95
N PHE A 413 3.32 -12.66 7.20
CA PHE A 413 4.07 -12.75 8.46
C PHE A 413 3.34 -12.05 9.61
N ASN A 414 2.88 -10.82 9.37
CA ASN A 414 2.19 -10.04 10.40
C ASN A 414 0.90 -10.70 10.86
N ARG A 415 0.17 -11.44 10.00
CA ARG A 415 -1.01 -12.22 10.45
C ARG A 415 -0.65 -13.25 11.52
N LYS A 416 0.54 -13.87 11.45
CA LYS A 416 1.03 -14.86 12.44
C LYS A 416 1.88 -14.26 13.56
N GLY A 417 2.11 -12.95 13.58
CA GLY A 417 2.83 -12.28 14.68
C GLY A 417 4.33 -12.34 14.56
N VAL A 418 4.81 -12.70 13.38
CA VAL A 418 6.19 -12.47 12.98
C VAL A 418 6.29 -11.02 12.51
N PRO A 419 7.25 -10.22 13.02
CA PRO A 419 7.48 -8.86 12.55
C PRO A 419 7.81 -8.84 11.04
N GLY A 420 6.82 -8.51 10.23
CA GLY A 420 6.91 -8.34 8.78
C GLY A 420 6.90 -6.86 8.42
N PHE A 421 7.86 -6.45 7.60
CA PHE A 421 8.06 -5.08 7.18
C PHE A 421 7.99 -4.97 5.66
N PHE A 422 7.08 -4.12 5.19
CA PHE A 422 7.15 -3.52 3.88
C PHE A 422 8.03 -2.28 3.97
N TRP A 423 9.00 -2.14 3.08
CA TRP A 423 9.78 -0.91 2.99
C TRP A 423 8.86 0.23 2.57
N ILE A 424 8.85 1.31 3.36
CA ILE A 424 8.19 2.54 2.94
C ILE A 424 8.94 3.04 1.71
N GLU A 425 8.24 3.11 0.59
CA GLU A 425 8.77 3.63 -0.66
C GLU A 425 8.96 5.14 -0.60
N LYS A 426 10.11 5.61 -1.09
CA LYS A 426 10.35 7.04 -1.22
C LYS A 426 11.09 7.36 -2.51
N GLY A 427 10.77 8.50 -3.09
CA GLY A 427 11.30 8.94 -4.38
C GLY A 427 10.35 9.91 -5.07
N MET A 428 10.74 10.41 -6.24
CA MET A 428 9.86 11.21 -7.11
C MET A 428 9.09 10.33 -8.12
N GLY A 429 9.06 9.02 -7.90
CA GLY A 429 8.73 8.04 -8.93
C GLY A 429 9.97 7.63 -9.74
N GLY A 430 9.74 6.81 -10.76
CA GLY A 430 10.74 6.37 -11.72
C GLY A 430 11.24 7.50 -12.63
N ARG A 431 12.16 7.17 -13.54
CA ARG A 431 12.68 8.10 -14.55
C ARG A 431 11.56 8.71 -15.38
N GLU A 432 11.83 9.87 -15.98
CA GLU A 432 10.87 10.61 -16.82
C GLU A 432 9.59 11.04 -16.08
N ASP A 433 9.70 11.28 -14.77
CA ASP A 433 8.62 11.73 -13.89
C ASP A 433 7.42 10.76 -13.91
N LYS A 434 7.68 9.45 -14.04
CA LYS A 434 6.66 8.39 -14.07
C LYS A 434 6.58 7.69 -12.71
N ASN A 435 5.44 7.84 -12.04
CA ASN A 435 5.19 7.19 -10.76
C ASN A 435 4.76 5.71 -10.94
N TYR A 436 4.67 4.99 -9.82
CA TYR A 436 4.33 3.58 -9.84
C TYR A 436 2.95 3.33 -10.44
N GLY A 437 1.96 4.20 -10.18
CA GLY A 437 0.65 4.12 -10.84
C GLY A 437 0.65 4.18 -12.38
N PHE A 438 1.70 4.71 -13.02
CA PHE A 438 1.88 4.66 -14.48
C PHE A 438 2.44 3.31 -14.96
N ILE A 439 3.18 2.63 -14.11
CA ILE A 439 4.05 1.48 -14.42
C ILE A 439 3.38 0.17 -14.00
N HIS A 440 2.87 0.11 -12.78
CA HIS A 440 2.34 -1.08 -12.13
C HIS A 440 1.26 -1.75 -12.98
N HIS A 441 1.56 -2.99 -13.38
CA HIS A 441 0.72 -3.89 -14.19
C HIS A 441 0.42 -3.39 -15.60
N THR A 442 1.12 -2.36 -16.08
CA THR A 442 0.87 -1.74 -17.39
C THR A 442 1.86 -2.18 -18.46
N GLN A 443 1.61 -1.76 -19.70
CA GLN A 443 2.54 -1.91 -20.82
C GLN A 443 3.87 -1.14 -20.62
N HIS A 444 3.98 -0.33 -19.57
CA HIS A 444 5.14 0.50 -19.28
C HIS A 444 6.07 -0.11 -18.24
N ASP A 445 5.74 -1.26 -17.67
CA ASP A 445 6.61 -1.95 -16.72
C ASP A 445 7.86 -2.54 -17.41
N THR A 446 8.86 -1.67 -17.60
CA THR A 446 10.07 -1.89 -18.37
C THR A 446 11.27 -1.24 -17.68
N PRO A 447 12.51 -1.61 -18.02
CA PRO A 447 13.71 -1.00 -17.43
C PRO A 447 13.87 0.50 -17.66
N ARG A 448 13.15 1.06 -18.64
CA ARG A 448 13.21 2.48 -19.02
C ARG A 448 12.99 3.41 -17.83
N TYR A 449 12.05 3.06 -16.95
CA TYR A 449 11.63 3.92 -15.84
C TYR A 449 12.34 3.59 -14.52
N ALA A 450 13.10 2.50 -14.44
CA ALA A 450 13.83 2.16 -13.22
C ALA A 450 14.99 3.14 -12.96
N VAL A 451 15.26 3.41 -11.68
CA VAL A 451 16.33 4.32 -11.23
C VAL A 451 17.43 3.52 -10.55
N GLU A 452 18.57 3.37 -11.22
CA GLU A 452 19.70 2.58 -10.72
C GLU A 452 20.17 3.01 -9.32
N GLU A 453 20.27 4.31 -9.08
CA GLU A 453 20.72 4.87 -7.81
C GLU A 453 19.81 4.46 -6.64
N TYR A 454 18.50 4.29 -6.89
CA TYR A 454 17.53 3.86 -5.89
C TYR A 454 17.73 2.38 -5.54
N LEU A 455 18.06 1.55 -6.53
CA LEU A 455 18.34 0.13 -6.33
C LEU A 455 19.65 -0.09 -5.58
N VAL A 456 20.67 0.71 -5.89
CA VAL A 456 21.95 0.71 -5.16
C VAL A 456 21.74 1.06 -3.68
N GLN A 457 20.95 2.10 -3.40
CA GLN A 457 20.58 2.45 -2.03
C GLN A 457 19.84 1.30 -1.35
N SER A 458 18.82 0.75 -2.00
CA SER A 458 17.95 -0.28 -1.42
C SER A 458 18.71 -1.58 -1.11
N ALA A 459 19.59 -2.02 -2.01
CA ALA A 459 20.38 -3.23 -1.79
C ALA A 459 21.38 -3.07 -0.64
N THR A 460 22.00 -1.89 -0.55
CA THR A 460 22.92 -1.59 0.54
C THR A 460 22.18 -1.47 1.87
N THR A 461 21.02 -0.80 1.89
CA THR A 461 20.16 -0.66 3.08
C THR A 461 19.71 -2.03 3.58
N SER A 462 19.20 -2.90 2.70
CA SER A 462 18.80 -4.26 3.06
C SER A 462 19.95 -5.08 3.64
N ALA A 463 21.13 -5.05 3.01
CA ALA A 463 22.31 -5.76 3.49
C ALA A 463 22.75 -5.28 4.88
N VAL A 464 22.84 -3.96 5.08
CA VAL A 464 23.23 -3.34 6.37
C VAL A 464 22.23 -3.69 7.47
N THR A 465 20.92 -3.51 7.21
CA THR A 465 19.87 -3.79 8.18
C THR A 465 19.84 -5.25 8.60
N ALA A 466 19.90 -6.17 7.64
CA ALA A 466 19.89 -7.61 7.93
C ALA A 466 21.13 -8.03 8.73
N TYR A 467 22.31 -7.56 8.34
CA TYR A 467 23.54 -7.89 9.05
C TYR A 467 23.54 -7.36 10.49
N ASN A 468 23.13 -6.10 10.72
CA ASN A 468 23.05 -5.55 12.07
C ASN A 468 22.07 -6.33 12.95
N LEU A 469 20.86 -6.61 12.48
CA LEU A 469 19.88 -7.40 13.25
C LEU A 469 20.35 -8.84 13.48
N ALA A 470 21.05 -9.43 12.51
CA ALA A 470 21.62 -10.77 12.65
C ALA A 470 22.81 -10.82 13.62
N MET A 471 23.44 -9.67 13.92
CA MET A 471 24.55 -9.54 14.88
C MET A 471 24.12 -9.10 16.28
N ALA A 472 22.93 -8.54 16.42
CA ALA A 472 22.42 -8.01 17.69
C ALA A 472 22.40 -9.06 18.80
N ASP A 473 22.61 -8.64 20.06
CA ASP A 473 22.60 -9.58 21.18
C ASP A 473 21.20 -10.14 21.47
N GLU A 474 20.18 -9.31 21.25
CA GLU A 474 18.77 -9.70 21.38
C GLU A 474 18.09 -9.78 20.02
N ARG A 475 16.94 -10.48 19.96
CA ARG A 475 16.07 -10.44 18.78
C ARG A 475 15.25 -9.16 18.80
N LEU A 476 14.78 -8.75 17.62
CA LEU A 476 13.81 -7.67 17.50
C LEU A 476 12.59 -7.95 18.41
N PRO A 477 12.15 -6.99 19.24
CA PRO A 477 10.96 -7.14 20.05
C PRO A 477 9.74 -7.47 19.18
N ARG A 478 8.81 -8.24 19.75
CA ARG A 478 7.55 -8.60 19.09
C ARG A 478 6.39 -7.84 19.72
N GLU A 479 5.35 -7.58 18.93
CA GLU A 479 4.08 -7.11 19.44
C GLU A 479 3.49 -8.17 20.40
N GLU A 480 3.18 -7.77 21.63
CA GLU A 480 2.43 -8.62 22.55
C GLU A 480 1.00 -8.78 22.03
N ARG A 481 0.60 -10.02 21.78
CA ARG A 481 -0.76 -10.36 21.36
C ARG A 481 -1.55 -10.77 22.58
N ALA A 482 -2.68 -10.12 22.82
CA ALA A 482 -3.68 -10.70 23.71
C ALA A 482 -4.26 -11.93 23.00
N ASP A 483 -4.12 -13.11 23.60
CA ASP A 483 -4.87 -14.28 23.18
C ASP A 483 -6.38 -13.96 23.32
N ASP A 484 -7.18 -14.23 22.29
CA ASP A 484 -8.60 -13.86 22.15
C ASP A 484 -9.56 -14.47 23.22
N ALA A 485 -9.04 -14.97 24.34
CA ALA A 485 -9.83 -15.57 25.43
C ALA A 485 -9.70 -14.86 26.79
N ASP A 486 -8.69 -14.00 27.02
CA ASP A 486 -8.50 -13.35 28.32
C ASP A 486 -7.79 -11.99 28.20
N ALA A 487 -8.21 -11.18 27.23
CA ALA A 487 -7.78 -9.79 27.16
C ALA A 487 -8.24 -9.06 28.44
N THR A 488 -7.33 -8.97 29.41
CA THR A 488 -7.40 -7.98 30.48
C THR A 488 -7.70 -6.62 29.83
N PRO A 489 -8.60 -5.79 30.40
CA PRO A 489 -8.91 -4.49 29.86
C PRO A 489 -7.61 -3.76 29.50
N LYS A 490 -7.53 -3.24 28.27
CA LYS A 490 -6.41 -2.40 27.84
C LYS A 490 -6.02 -1.45 28.99
N PRO A 491 -4.72 -1.28 29.30
CA PRO A 491 -4.33 -0.28 30.29
C PRO A 491 -5.00 1.05 29.94
N PRO A 492 -5.49 1.79 30.95
CA PRO A 492 -6.24 3.02 30.70
C PRO A 492 -5.44 3.93 29.77
N PRO A 493 -6.06 4.48 28.72
CA PRO A 493 -5.36 5.33 27.76
C PRO A 493 -4.73 6.53 28.47
N ALA A 494 -3.51 6.83 28.03
CA ALA A 494 -2.68 7.95 28.44
C ALA A 494 -3.47 9.27 28.53
N LYS A 495 -3.20 10.08 29.55
CA LYS A 495 -3.87 11.37 29.77
C LYS A 495 -3.60 12.32 28.60
N THR A 496 -4.63 12.96 28.02
CA THR A 496 -4.41 14.04 27.05
C THR A 496 -3.74 15.23 27.73
N ILE A 497 -2.68 15.76 27.13
CA ILE A 497 -1.94 16.92 27.62
C ILE A 497 -1.85 18.02 26.56
N THR A 498 -1.71 19.26 27.01
CA THR A 498 -1.43 20.39 26.10
C THR A 498 0.00 20.26 25.57
N GLY A 499 0.15 20.32 24.24
CA GLY A 499 1.44 20.30 23.57
C GLY A 499 1.48 21.24 22.37
N PRO A 500 2.65 21.41 21.72
CA PRO A 500 2.83 22.31 20.58
C PRO A 500 1.87 22.02 19.42
N MET A 501 1.60 20.74 19.16
CA MET A 501 0.70 20.28 18.10
C MET A 501 -0.78 20.35 18.50
N THR A 502 -1.11 20.33 19.79
CA THR A 502 -2.51 20.22 20.27
C THR A 502 -3.37 21.40 19.78
N GLY A 503 -4.51 21.11 19.15
CA GLY A 503 -5.47 22.10 18.63
C GLY A 503 -5.89 21.85 17.18
N ILE A 504 -6.72 22.76 16.64
CA ILE A 504 -7.16 22.73 15.24
C ILE A 504 -6.17 23.48 14.35
N TRP A 505 -5.81 22.89 13.22
CA TRP A 505 -4.97 23.47 12.20
C TRP A 505 -5.75 23.63 10.91
N ASN A 506 -5.93 24.88 10.47
CA ASN A 506 -6.45 25.17 9.14
C ASN A 506 -5.35 24.93 8.13
N VAL A 507 -5.51 23.90 7.32
CA VAL A 507 -4.55 23.53 6.29
C VAL A 507 -5.13 23.75 4.90
N ASN A 508 -4.27 24.15 3.97
CA ASN A 508 -4.53 24.03 2.54
C ASN A 508 -3.86 22.75 2.09
N MET A 509 -4.65 21.77 1.68
CA MET A 509 -4.21 20.49 1.14
C MET A 509 -4.11 20.59 -0.38
N LEU A 510 -3.04 20.04 -0.95
CA LEU A 510 -2.80 19.89 -2.37
C LEU A 510 -2.71 18.39 -2.65
N LEU A 511 -3.62 17.85 -3.45
CA LEU A 511 -3.67 16.42 -3.76
C LEU A 511 -3.37 16.22 -5.25
N GLY A 512 -2.17 15.71 -5.56
CA GLY A 512 -1.67 15.62 -6.92
C GLY A 512 -1.16 16.95 -7.49
N GLU A 513 -0.35 16.86 -8.54
CA GLU A 513 0.28 18.01 -9.18
C GLU A 513 -0.74 18.83 -9.99
N GLY A 514 -0.84 20.13 -9.72
CA GLY A 514 -1.75 21.05 -10.42
C GLY A 514 -3.20 21.10 -9.90
N ALA A 515 -3.53 20.41 -8.81
CA ALA A 515 -4.84 20.48 -8.18
C ALA A 515 -5.06 21.80 -7.42
N ASP A 516 -6.31 22.29 -7.42
CA ASP A 516 -6.67 23.45 -6.62
C ASP A 516 -6.54 23.14 -5.11
N PRO A 517 -5.95 24.05 -4.31
CA PRO A 517 -5.81 23.82 -2.88
C PRO A 517 -7.17 23.65 -2.20
N MET A 518 -7.35 22.52 -1.52
CA MET A 518 -8.53 22.21 -0.73
C MET A 518 -8.32 22.65 0.71
N LYS A 519 -9.27 23.38 1.28
CA LYS A 519 -9.22 23.71 2.71
C LYS A 519 -9.65 22.51 3.54
N ALA A 520 -8.86 22.19 4.57
CA ALA A 520 -9.19 21.18 5.55
C ALA A 520 -8.80 21.64 6.96
N GLN A 521 -9.32 20.95 7.97
CA GLN A 521 -8.95 21.14 9.36
C GLN A 521 -8.32 19.86 9.91
N LEU A 522 -7.06 19.93 10.38
CA LEU A 522 -6.43 18.84 11.11
C LEU A 522 -6.52 19.11 12.61
N THR A 523 -7.12 18.21 13.38
CA THR A 523 -7.13 18.33 14.85
C THR A 523 -6.11 17.37 15.43
N PHE A 524 -5.19 17.86 16.25
CA PHE A 524 -4.25 17.00 16.98
C PHE A 524 -4.53 17.04 18.48
N GLN A 525 -4.44 15.87 19.11
CA GLN A 525 -4.51 15.64 20.55
C GLN A 525 -3.23 14.91 20.97
N HIS A 526 -2.57 15.36 22.05
CA HIS A 526 -1.31 14.77 22.52
C HIS A 526 -1.55 14.00 23.82
N TYR A 527 -0.93 12.82 23.98
CA TYR A 527 -1.13 11.95 25.13
C TYR A 527 0.14 11.79 25.97
N GLU A 528 -0.01 11.62 27.28
CA GLU A 528 1.06 11.35 28.24
C GLU A 528 1.78 10.03 27.90
N GLY A 529 3.00 10.09 27.38
CA GLY A 529 3.68 8.94 26.77
C GLY A 529 4.09 9.15 25.30
N GLY A 530 3.83 10.34 24.72
CA GLY A 530 4.50 10.80 23.49
C GLY A 530 3.77 10.51 22.17
N GLY A 531 2.61 9.84 22.22
CA GLY A 531 1.75 9.68 21.04
C GLY A 531 0.80 10.86 20.84
N PHE A 532 0.44 11.17 19.59
CA PHE A 532 -0.69 12.05 19.29
C PHE A 532 -1.70 11.39 18.34
N GLY A 533 -2.97 11.76 18.44
CA GLY A 533 -4.08 11.26 17.62
C GLY A 533 -5.11 12.36 17.37
N GLY A 534 -6.13 12.14 16.54
CA GLY A 534 -7.15 13.16 16.33
C GLY A 534 -8.14 12.89 15.21
N VAL A 535 -9.03 13.85 14.96
CA VAL A 535 -10.06 13.78 13.92
C VAL A 535 -9.94 15.00 13.02
N SER A 536 -9.97 14.80 11.72
CA SER A 536 -9.99 15.85 10.71
C SER A 536 -11.33 15.81 9.97
N GLU A 537 -11.93 16.99 9.80
CA GLU A 537 -13.00 17.20 8.83
C GLU A 537 -12.38 17.88 7.60
N SER A 538 -12.45 17.18 6.47
CA SER A 538 -12.01 17.68 5.17
C SER A 538 -13.20 17.76 4.22
N ALA A 539 -13.04 18.47 3.09
CA ALA A 539 -14.05 18.44 2.02
C ALA A 539 -14.20 17.05 1.36
N MET A 540 -13.33 16.08 1.67
CA MET A 540 -13.39 14.69 1.20
C MET A 540 -14.07 13.73 2.20
N GLY A 541 -14.57 14.22 3.33
CA GLY A 541 -15.12 13.39 4.41
C GLY A 541 -14.29 13.45 5.69
N GLN A 542 -14.67 12.62 6.67
CA GLN A 542 -13.98 12.52 7.94
C GLN A 542 -12.71 11.68 7.81
N VAL A 543 -11.58 12.22 8.24
CA VAL A 543 -10.28 11.54 8.32
C VAL A 543 -9.95 11.29 9.78
N LYS A 544 -9.70 10.04 10.15
CA LYS A 544 -9.29 9.67 11.51
C LYS A 544 -7.77 9.64 11.56
N ILE A 545 -7.13 10.54 12.30
CA ILE A 545 -5.70 10.44 12.61
C ILE A 545 -5.56 9.37 13.68
N ILE A 546 -5.00 8.23 13.30
CA ILE A 546 -4.95 7.00 14.10
C ILE A 546 -3.96 7.19 15.24
N LYS A 547 -2.68 7.43 14.91
CA LYS A 547 -1.60 7.67 15.86
C LYS A 547 -0.40 8.29 15.15
N GLY A 548 0.36 9.11 15.86
CA GLY A 548 1.58 9.72 15.38
C GLY A 548 2.61 9.97 16.46
N HIS A 549 3.82 10.29 16.03
CA HIS A 549 4.97 10.64 16.86
C HIS A 549 5.49 12.03 16.49
N PHE A 550 5.76 12.87 17.48
CA PHE A 550 6.29 14.23 17.29
C PHE A 550 7.55 14.39 18.14
N ASP A 551 8.66 14.69 17.50
CA ASP A 551 9.91 15.01 18.17
C ASP A 551 9.99 16.53 18.41
N PRO A 552 9.88 16.99 19.67
CA PRO A 552 9.93 18.41 20.00
C PRO A 552 11.31 19.04 19.75
N THR A 553 12.37 18.24 19.61
CA THR A 553 13.75 18.70 19.38
C THR A 553 13.95 19.12 17.93
N THR A 554 13.44 18.31 17.00
CA THR A 554 13.52 18.56 15.54
C THR A 554 12.31 19.33 15.02
N SER A 555 11.23 19.40 15.82
CA SER A 555 9.92 19.94 15.42
C SER A 555 9.30 19.17 14.25
N GLU A 556 9.68 17.90 14.09
CA GLU A 556 9.18 17.01 13.04
C GLU A 556 8.27 15.95 13.65
N GLY A 557 7.35 15.44 12.85
CA GLY A 557 6.48 14.35 13.29
C GLY A 557 5.88 13.57 12.14
N THR A 558 5.28 12.44 12.50
CA THR A 558 4.62 11.53 11.58
C THR A 558 3.29 11.10 12.15
N PHE A 559 2.28 10.80 11.32
CA PHE A 559 1.06 10.16 11.77
C PHE A 559 0.46 9.23 10.74
N ALA A 560 -0.17 8.16 11.19
CA ALA A 560 -1.08 7.36 10.37
C ALA A 560 -2.48 7.98 10.38
N PHE A 561 -3.19 7.88 9.26
CA PHE A 561 -4.58 8.30 9.13
C PHE A 561 -5.41 7.25 8.38
N ASP A 562 -6.71 7.21 8.64
CA ASP A 562 -7.70 6.44 7.89
C ASP A 562 -8.65 7.43 7.20
N LEU A 563 -8.81 7.26 5.89
CA LEU A 563 -9.80 7.95 5.07
C LEU A 563 -10.77 6.90 4.50
N GLU A 564 -11.96 6.81 5.08
CA GLU A 564 -13.04 5.92 4.62
C GLU A 564 -12.64 4.44 4.44
N GLY A 565 -11.75 3.93 5.30
CA GLY A 565 -11.24 2.56 5.28
C GLY A 565 -9.96 2.36 4.45
N ALA A 566 -9.37 3.45 3.93
CA ALA A 566 -8.05 3.45 3.31
C ALA A 566 -7.03 4.09 4.26
N GLU A 567 -6.03 3.31 4.69
CA GLU A 567 -4.97 3.81 5.56
C GLU A 567 -3.88 4.55 4.77
N GLY A 568 -3.41 5.65 5.33
CA GLY A 568 -2.28 6.43 4.85
C GLY A 568 -1.37 6.87 5.99
N THR A 569 -0.26 7.49 5.64
CA THR A 569 0.69 8.09 6.59
C THR A 569 1.03 9.51 6.20
N SER A 570 1.39 10.33 7.16
CA SER A 570 1.79 11.71 6.97
C SER A 570 3.13 11.96 7.64
N ARG A 571 3.93 12.84 7.05
CA ARG A 571 5.08 13.48 7.69
C ARG A 571 4.83 14.97 7.75
N PHE A 572 5.22 15.63 8.83
CA PHE A 572 5.11 17.07 8.92
C PHE A 572 6.21 17.68 9.77
N LYS A 573 6.37 18.98 9.59
CA LYS A 573 7.25 19.82 10.37
C LYS A 573 6.50 21.05 10.86
N LEU A 574 6.83 21.47 12.08
CA LEU A 574 6.47 22.78 12.59
C LEU A 574 7.56 23.79 12.24
N VAL A 575 7.20 24.78 11.43
CA VAL A 575 8.08 25.89 11.03
C VAL A 575 7.35 27.21 11.27
N ASP A 576 7.91 28.06 12.14
CA ASP A 576 7.36 29.39 12.46
C ASP A 576 5.86 29.40 12.84
N GLY A 577 5.43 28.41 13.62
CA GLY A 577 4.03 28.27 14.05
C GLY A 577 3.06 27.82 12.93
N LYS A 578 3.59 27.36 11.81
CA LYS A 578 2.86 26.66 10.75
C LYS A 578 3.17 25.18 10.76
N VAL A 579 2.21 24.37 10.33
CA VAL A 579 2.43 22.97 10.00
C VAL A 579 2.61 22.86 8.49
N GLU A 580 3.63 22.15 8.07
CA GLU A 580 3.88 21.80 6.67
C GLU A 580 4.03 20.27 6.63
N GLY A 581 3.29 19.57 5.80
CA GLY A 581 3.35 18.12 5.75
C GLY A 581 3.04 17.53 4.39
N GLU A 582 3.39 16.26 4.25
CA GLU A 582 3.20 15.43 3.06
C GLU A 582 2.39 14.19 3.44
N LEU A 583 1.44 13.82 2.59
CA LEU A 583 0.55 12.69 2.77
C LEU A 583 0.96 11.56 1.84
N PHE A 584 1.02 10.36 2.37
CA PHE A 584 1.40 9.15 1.67
C PHE A 584 0.24 8.15 1.72
N MET A 585 -0.21 7.68 0.56
CA MET A 585 -1.21 6.62 0.43
C MET A 585 -0.56 5.48 -0.35
N PHE A 586 -0.64 4.25 0.17
CA PHE A 586 0.06 3.09 -0.43
C PHE A 586 1.56 3.32 -0.66
N GLY A 587 2.21 4.14 0.18
CA GLY A 587 3.63 4.50 0.03
C GLY A 587 3.89 5.67 -0.93
N GLU A 588 2.96 6.02 -1.81
CA GLU A 588 3.13 7.14 -2.74
C GLU A 588 2.77 8.49 -2.12
N SER A 589 3.53 9.54 -2.45
CA SER A 589 3.14 10.92 -2.13
C SER A 589 1.81 11.25 -2.83
N SER A 590 0.76 11.29 -2.03
CA SER A 590 -0.62 11.56 -2.45
C SER A 590 -0.96 13.05 -2.37
N GLY A 591 -0.14 13.85 -1.69
CA GLY A 591 -0.34 15.29 -1.56
C GLY A 591 0.51 15.95 -0.48
N SER A 592 0.33 17.26 -0.33
CA SER A 592 0.95 18.05 0.74
C SER A 592 -0.09 18.94 1.41
N TYR A 593 0.26 19.48 2.57
CA TYR A 593 -0.57 20.45 3.25
C TYR A 593 0.26 21.47 4.00
N THR A 594 -0.21 22.71 4.01
CA THR A 594 0.37 23.78 4.84
C THR A 594 -0.72 24.49 5.61
N GLY A 595 -0.48 24.81 6.87
CA GLY A 595 -1.53 25.38 7.70
C GLY A 595 -1.07 26.07 8.95
N LYS A 596 -2.03 26.72 9.60
CA LYS A 596 -1.85 27.45 10.85
C LYS A 596 -2.85 26.97 11.89
N ARG A 597 -2.41 26.97 13.14
CA ARG A 597 -3.27 26.67 14.27
C ARG A 597 -4.34 27.76 14.42
N GLN A 598 -5.58 27.36 14.65
CA GLN A 598 -6.66 28.24 15.07
C GLN A 598 -6.49 28.63 16.53
N GLU A 599 -6.88 29.86 16.86
CA GLU A 599 -7.00 30.30 18.25
C GLU A 599 -8.41 30.03 18.77
N THR A 600 -8.50 29.57 20.03
CA THR A 600 -9.78 29.36 20.71
C THR A 600 -10.44 30.70 21.04
N VAL A 601 -11.77 30.74 21.01
CA VAL A 601 -12.54 31.90 21.49
C VAL A 601 -12.71 31.79 23.00
N GLU A 602 -12.60 32.89 23.73
CA GLU A 602 -12.93 32.92 25.16
C GLU A 602 -14.40 32.53 25.36
N SER A 603 -14.64 31.43 26.09
CA SER A 603 -15.98 30.88 26.27
C SER A 603 -16.12 30.21 27.63
N PRO A 604 -17.30 30.31 28.28
CA PRO A 604 -17.56 29.59 29.52
C PRO A 604 -17.49 28.07 29.33
N LEU A 605 -17.67 27.55 28.11
CA LEU A 605 -17.49 26.13 27.79
C LEU A 605 -16.04 25.66 27.89
N ASN A 606 -15.06 26.52 27.57
CA ASN A 606 -13.68 26.06 27.40
C ASN A 606 -13.10 25.55 28.70
N GLY A 607 -12.50 24.37 28.69
CA GLY A 607 -11.86 23.76 29.84
C GLY A 607 -12.32 22.34 30.08
N GLU A 608 -11.87 21.79 31.21
CA GLU A 608 -12.21 20.43 31.63
C GLU A 608 -13.47 20.45 32.48
N TRP A 609 -14.35 19.47 32.28
CA TRP A 609 -15.60 19.27 33.02
C TRP A 609 -15.62 17.86 33.55
N VAL A 610 -15.91 17.69 34.83
CA VAL A 610 -16.04 16.39 35.48
C VAL A 610 -17.50 16.17 35.82
N GLY A 611 -18.07 15.07 35.33
CA GLY A 611 -19.47 14.75 35.49
C GLY A 611 -19.75 13.35 35.98
N THR A 612 -21.00 13.15 36.36
CA THR A 612 -21.55 11.90 36.87
C THR A 612 -22.87 11.59 36.17
N PHE A 613 -23.11 10.31 35.89
CA PHE A 613 -24.37 9.86 35.34
C PHE A 613 -25.47 9.83 36.41
N SER A 614 -26.70 10.19 36.03
CA SER A 614 -27.83 10.24 36.97
C SER A 614 -28.28 8.85 37.44
N GLU A 615 -28.01 7.81 36.65
CA GLU A 615 -28.49 6.44 36.89
C GLU A 615 -27.37 5.45 37.25
N MET A 616 -26.12 5.92 37.30
CA MET A 616 -24.94 5.09 37.58
C MET A 616 -23.93 5.86 38.42
N ASP A 617 -23.29 5.19 39.38
CA ASP A 617 -22.16 5.74 40.14
C ASP A 617 -20.86 5.69 39.31
N ALA A 618 -20.89 6.38 38.17
CA ALA A 618 -19.81 6.41 37.19
C ALA A 618 -19.51 7.86 36.80
N THR A 619 -18.22 8.20 36.83
CA THR A 619 -17.71 9.53 36.49
C THR A 619 -17.17 9.57 35.06
N PHE A 620 -17.23 10.75 34.45
CA PHE A 620 -16.57 11.02 33.18
C PHE A 620 -15.95 12.43 33.18
N THR A 621 -15.06 12.68 32.23
CA THR A 621 -14.44 13.96 31.98
C THR A 621 -14.71 14.39 30.55
N LEU A 622 -15.12 15.64 30.35
CA LEU A 622 -15.20 16.32 29.06
C LEU A 622 -14.15 17.41 29.01
N THR A 623 -13.27 17.39 28.02
CA THR A 623 -12.42 18.56 27.72
C THR A 623 -13.03 19.29 26.55
N LEU A 624 -13.39 20.57 26.69
CA LEU A 624 -14.06 21.33 25.64
C LEU A 624 -13.25 22.56 25.23
N SER A 625 -13.29 22.88 23.94
CA SER A 625 -12.74 24.12 23.38
C SER A 625 -13.64 24.61 22.26
N LEU A 626 -14.07 25.87 22.36
CA LEU A 626 -14.89 26.58 21.38
C LEU A 626 -14.01 27.35 20.40
N TYR A 627 -14.31 27.20 19.13
CA TYR A 627 -13.62 27.86 18.02
C TYR A 627 -14.51 28.92 17.34
N PRO A 628 -13.93 29.89 16.59
CA PRO A 628 -14.67 31.02 16.02
C PRO A 628 -15.81 30.66 15.06
N ASP A 629 -15.80 29.45 14.50
CA ASP A 629 -16.84 28.90 13.62
C ASP A 629 -18.02 28.27 14.39
N GLY A 630 -18.06 28.39 15.72
CA GLY A 630 -19.10 27.83 16.58
C GLY A 630 -18.94 26.34 16.87
N VAL A 631 -17.84 25.76 16.38
CA VAL A 631 -17.51 24.35 16.56
C VAL A 631 -16.92 24.14 17.95
N VAL A 632 -17.40 23.09 18.62
CA VAL A 632 -16.81 22.60 19.86
C VAL A 632 -16.03 21.33 19.55
N ARG A 633 -14.76 21.31 19.96
CA ARG A 633 -13.92 20.11 19.93
C ARG A 633 -13.45 19.77 21.32
N GLY A 634 -13.11 18.51 21.51
CA GLY A 634 -12.85 17.99 22.82
C GLY A 634 -12.62 16.49 22.84
N SER A 635 -12.60 15.96 24.05
CA SER A 635 -12.66 14.52 24.30
C SER A 635 -13.68 14.22 25.38
N TYR A 636 -14.27 13.03 25.29
CA TYR A 636 -15.04 12.39 26.34
C TYR A 636 -14.22 11.23 26.90
N LYS A 637 -14.06 11.19 28.23
CA LYS A 637 -13.33 10.13 28.93
C LYS A 637 -14.16 9.56 30.08
N SER A 638 -14.30 8.25 30.15
CA SER A 638 -14.85 7.51 31.28
C SER A 638 -14.04 6.23 31.50
N SER A 639 -14.44 5.40 32.46
CA SER A 639 -13.83 4.07 32.64
C SER A 639 -14.06 3.14 31.44
N GLN A 640 -15.03 3.44 30.58
CA GLN A 640 -15.42 2.58 29.45
C GLN A 640 -15.11 3.20 28.09
N SER A 641 -14.78 4.48 27.97
CA SER A 641 -14.57 5.14 26.68
C SER A 641 -13.58 6.28 26.82
N ASP A 642 -12.69 6.44 25.83
CA ASP A 642 -11.83 7.62 25.69
C ASP A 642 -11.79 7.97 24.20
N SER A 643 -12.61 8.94 23.82
CA SER A 643 -12.91 9.21 22.42
C SER A 643 -12.97 10.71 22.16
N PRO A 644 -12.45 11.18 21.00
CA PRO A 644 -12.67 12.54 20.57
C PRO A 644 -14.16 12.80 20.37
N LEU A 645 -14.58 14.05 20.59
CA LEU A 645 -15.93 14.47 20.25
C LEU A 645 -16.08 14.62 18.73
N VAL A 646 -17.19 14.13 18.20
CA VAL A 646 -17.58 14.22 16.80
C VAL A 646 -18.73 15.22 16.67
N GLY A 647 -18.70 16.07 15.63
CA GLY A 647 -19.83 16.95 15.31
C GLY A 647 -20.19 18.02 16.36
N GLY A 648 -19.28 18.34 17.29
CA GLY A 648 -19.56 19.23 18.41
C GLY A 648 -19.97 20.66 18.01
N LYS A 649 -21.09 21.17 18.54
CA LYS A 649 -21.66 22.50 18.25
C LYS A 649 -22.14 23.19 19.51
N TRP A 650 -21.88 24.49 19.60
CA TRP A 650 -22.40 25.35 20.67
C TRP A 650 -23.37 26.39 20.14
N ASP A 651 -24.60 26.37 20.65
CA ASP A 651 -25.55 27.48 20.51
C ASP A 651 -25.49 28.34 21.77
N GLU A 652 -24.80 29.49 21.64
CA GLU A 652 -24.64 30.45 22.74
C GLU A 652 -25.98 31.05 23.22
N LYS A 653 -26.95 31.22 22.32
CA LYS A 653 -28.26 31.80 22.69
C LYS A 653 -29.12 30.80 23.44
N ALA A 654 -29.05 29.53 23.06
CA ALA A 654 -29.78 28.45 23.73
C ALA A 654 -29.01 27.90 24.95
N GLY A 655 -27.73 28.23 25.10
CA GLY A 655 -26.83 27.63 26.07
C GLY A 655 -26.72 26.12 25.87
N ALA A 656 -26.78 25.64 24.62
CA ALA A 656 -26.91 24.24 24.26
C ALA A 656 -25.66 23.72 23.53
N LEU A 657 -25.13 22.59 23.99
CA LEU A 657 -24.01 21.85 23.42
C LEU A 657 -24.53 20.53 22.87
N THR A 658 -24.25 20.26 21.60
CA THR A 658 -24.46 18.93 21.01
C THR A 658 -23.14 18.37 20.51
N PHE A 659 -22.95 17.06 20.63
CA PHE A 659 -21.81 16.33 20.05
C PHE A 659 -22.13 14.84 20.02
N GLU A 660 -21.27 14.05 19.38
CA GLU A 660 -21.27 12.59 19.47
C GLU A 660 -19.91 12.11 19.97
N TYR A 661 -19.83 10.89 20.50
CA TYR A 661 -18.56 10.26 20.81
C TYR A 661 -18.66 8.75 20.56
N GLU A 662 -17.54 8.11 20.27
CA GLU A 662 -17.48 6.67 19.99
C GLU A 662 -17.47 5.88 21.31
N TYR A 663 -18.48 5.04 21.54
CA TYR A 663 -18.57 4.14 22.71
C TYR A 663 -18.23 2.71 22.29
N PRO A 664 -17.43 1.95 23.07
CA PRO A 664 -17.08 0.58 22.70
C PRO A 664 -18.30 -0.31 22.50
N HIS A 665 -18.32 -1.03 21.38
CA HIS A 665 -19.40 -1.96 20.98
C HIS A 665 -20.76 -1.32 20.63
N ALA A 666 -20.93 0.00 20.84
CA ALA A 666 -22.18 0.71 20.52
C ALA A 666 -22.05 1.76 19.41
N GLY A 667 -20.81 2.10 18.99
CA GLY A 667 -20.58 3.10 17.94
C GLY A 667 -20.77 4.52 18.44
N LEU A 668 -21.12 5.44 17.54
CA LEU A 668 -21.30 6.86 17.87
C LEU A 668 -22.60 7.07 18.68
N LEU A 669 -22.46 7.65 19.86
CA LEU A 669 -23.57 8.01 20.73
C LEU A 669 -23.77 9.53 20.75
N PRO A 670 -24.98 10.03 20.45
CA PRO A 670 -25.25 11.46 20.47
C PRO A 670 -25.43 11.98 21.90
N VAL A 671 -25.01 13.21 22.13
CA VAL A 671 -25.06 13.91 23.40
C VAL A 671 -25.67 15.29 23.18
N GLU A 672 -26.62 15.63 24.04
CA GLU A 672 -27.19 16.97 24.14
C GLU A 672 -27.08 17.45 25.59
N ALA A 673 -26.50 18.63 25.79
CA ALA A 673 -26.26 19.22 27.11
C ALA A 673 -26.57 20.71 27.12
N HIS A 674 -26.98 21.23 28.26
CA HIS A 674 -27.23 22.65 28.47
C HIS A 674 -26.40 23.19 29.62
N LEU A 675 -25.81 24.37 29.43
CA LEU A 675 -25.13 25.08 30.50
C LEU A 675 -26.18 25.74 31.41
N LYS A 676 -26.38 25.19 32.60
CA LYS A 676 -27.32 25.68 33.63
C LYS A 676 -26.57 25.88 34.95
N ASP A 677 -26.64 27.09 35.51
CA ASP A 677 -26.03 27.45 36.79
C ASP A 677 -24.54 27.05 36.93
N GLY A 678 -23.77 27.17 35.83
CA GLY A 678 -22.34 26.85 35.79
C GLY A 678 -22.02 25.36 35.63
N LYS A 679 -23.01 24.52 35.33
CA LYS A 679 -22.86 23.08 35.08
C LYS A 679 -23.43 22.69 33.73
N LEU A 680 -22.86 21.67 33.10
CA LEU A 680 -23.43 21.04 31.92
C LEU A 680 -24.40 19.95 32.36
N VAL A 681 -25.68 20.11 32.05
CA VAL A 681 -26.74 19.15 32.35
C VAL A 681 -27.29 18.61 31.04
N GLY A 682 -27.22 17.30 30.82
CA GLY A 682 -27.51 16.72 29.52
C GLY A 682 -27.94 15.26 29.56
N SER A 683 -28.06 14.66 28.38
CA SER A 683 -28.31 13.23 28.23
C SER A 683 -27.49 12.63 27.09
N ILE A 684 -27.15 11.35 27.23
CA ILE A 684 -26.53 10.54 26.18
C ILE A 684 -27.61 9.65 25.56
N ASN A 685 -27.67 9.64 24.24
CA ASN A 685 -28.61 8.88 23.43
C ASN A 685 -30.08 9.06 23.89
N GLY A 686 -30.42 10.29 24.29
CA GLY A 686 -31.77 10.68 24.73
C GLY A 686 -32.31 10.00 25.99
N SER A 687 -31.50 9.21 26.69
CA SER A 687 -31.98 8.34 27.79
C SER A 687 -31.13 8.44 29.05
N MET A 688 -29.80 8.54 28.93
CA MET A 688 -28.90 8.51 30.08
C MET A 688 -28.55 9.94 30.51
N GLY A 689 -29.21 10.44 31.55
CA GLY A 689 -28.97 11.78 32.10
C GLY A 689 -27.60 11.94 32.77
N PHE A 690 -27.03 13.14 32.73
CA PHE A 690 -25.80 13.49 33.44
C PHE A 690 -25.76 14.95 33.90
N GLU A 691 -24.86 15.21 34.84
CA GLU A 691 -24.45 16.56 35.26
C GLU A 691 -22.93 16.63 35.35
N ALA A 692 -22.32 17.69 34.81
CA ALA A 692 -20.87 17.93 34.85
C ALA A 692 -20.54 19.34 35.34
N ALA A 693 -19.56 19.44 36.24
CA ALA A 693 -19.05 20.70 36.77
C ALA A 693 -17.66 20.97 36.20
N LYS A 694 -17.34 22.24 35.97
CA LYS A 694 -16.04 22.65 35.45
C LYS A 694 -14.93 22.35 36.47
N ASN A 695 -13.88 21.66 36.05
CA ASN A 695 -12.68 21.46 36.86
C ASN A 695 -11.86 22.76 36.82
N GLY A 696 -11.60 23.32 37.99
CA GLY A 696 -11.08 24.69 38.19
C GLY A 696 -9.63 24.87 37.77
#